data_AF-A0A916ZI22-F1
#
_entry.id   AF-A0A916ZI22-F1
#
_cell.length_a   1.000
_cell.length_b   1.000
_cell.length_c   1.000
_cell.angle_alpha   90.00
_cell.angle_beta   90.00
_cell.angle_gamma   90.00
#
_symmetry.space_group_name_H-M   'P 1'
#
loop_
_entity.id
_entity.type
_entity.pdbx_description
1 polymer ?
#
loop_
_entity_poly.entity_id
_entity_poly.type
_entity_poly.pdbx_seq_one_letter_code
_entity_poly.pdbx_strand_id
1 'polypeptide(L)'
;MSTSNIRSLSAAILLAGVAVPAVAQSIVVPTANIITTAGSSSAVLGGQTFVNKGLVGVGRLSASTRDFAGETLGSFSAMALDLSAWRRNPDGSYSGIMTTLPDRGPNDVGPFVGSTDYRNRVHVSALAFTPYAGAAALPQSIASQNQLAITPTGGFFLTDASGKPMTGKDPGANVLTSGGIVYPSPANGEGAGRISLDAEGIAYQRDGSFWISDEYAAGLYHFSNAGKLIGAIQTVPALLPRTAGAINFNSVSPPVTGRRNNQGLEAIAVTPNDQRLVTILQSATVQDTNGANQQTRNNTRLLVYDITGAAAPTNPVGHYVLQLPIFALNGDGVINRTAAQSEMLALNDSQFLVLARDGIGRGSGASVTNTPIFKSVLLVDTTGATNLAGTAFETGTAPVAVNGTLSAAIKPVQQVELVNMLNTVQLGRFGMNLNTAPSNATSLSEKWEAMGLVPVLEDAAPQDFFLLVGNDNDFQAQNGFINGQPFNAGLTGAGGTGNNDSVVLVYRLTLPTYVDPLALESMQNGAPITLGTVRSTAAAVGSITAPLMDRLSSLRRITEPQGYGNGISLWIDTGWQQNSIVRSDGLQLARPEGLRVAGGADYGFGPARLGVSVAYQQAADAVWEARYDAASTKVGVYGGVALANGLYGQASGGRSIDLKFDQISRPGA
;
A
#
# COMPACT_ATOMS: atom_id res chain seq x y z
N MET A 1 -38.03 -36.27 -0.93
CA MET A 1 -37.57 -34.92 -1.36
C MET A 1 -36.16 -34.75 -0.81
N SER A 2 -35.16 -34.98 -1.67
CA SER A 2 -33.73 -34.86 -1.36
C SER A 2 -33.20 -33.78 -2.28
N THR A 3 -32.83 -32.63 -1.73
CA THR A 3 -32.22 -31.53 -2.49
C THR A 3 -30.72 -31.60 -2.32
N SER A 4 -30.07 -32.07 -3.38
CA SER A 4 -28.63 -32.15 -3.57
C SER A 4 -27.97 -30.78 -3.56
N ASN A 5 -27.01 -30.58 -2.65
CA ASN A 5 -26.06 -29.47 -2.69
C ASN A 5 -25.06 -29.69 -3.82
N ILE A 6 -25.24 -28.98 -4.93
CA ILE A 6 -24.22 -28.88 -5.99
C ILE A 6 -23.26 -27.77 -5.57
N ARG A 7 -22.08 -28.14 -5.08
CA ARG A 7 -20.93 -27.24 -4.96
C ARG A 7 -20.40 -26.99 -6.36
N SER A 8 -20.65 -25.80 -6.90
CA SER A 8 -20.06 -25.33 -8.14
C SER A 8 -18.55 -25.17 -7.95
N LEU A 9 -17.76 -26.10 -8.49
CA LEU A 9 -16.32 -25.91 -8.70
C LEU A 9 -16.16 -24.87 -9.81
N SER A 10 -15.85 -23.63 -9.45
CA SER A 10 -15.38 -22.62 -10.40
C SER A 10 -13.99 -23.02 -10.88
N ALA A 11 -13.90 -23.61 -12.07
CA ALA A 11 -12.64 -23.89 -12.72
C ALA A 11 -11.95 -22.56 -13.07
N ALA A 12 -10.83 -22.26 -12.42
CA ALA A 12 -9.94 -21.18 -12.81
C ALA A 12 -9.30 -21.55 -14.15
N ILE A 13 -9.82 -20.96 -15.24
CA ILE A 13 -9.14 -21.00 -16.53
C ILE A 13 -7.90 -20.10 -16.40
N LEU A 14 -6.73 -20.71 -16.18
CA LEU A 14 -5.46 -20.03 -16.44
C LEU A 14 -5.39 -19.76 -17.95
N LEU A 15 -5.74 -18.54 -18.35
CA LEU A 15 -5.32 -18.04 -19.65
C LEU A 15 -3.79 -17.93 -19.61
N ALA A 16 -3.12 -18.77 -20.39
CA ALA A 16 -1.69 -18.68 -20.65
C ALA A 16 -1.40 -17.41 -21.48
N GLY A 17 -1.36 -16.27 -20.81
CA GLY A 17 -0.72 -15.07 -21.35
C GLY A 17 0.77 -15.31 -21.48
N VAL A 18 1.38 -14.79 -22.54
CA VAL A 18 2.84 -14.75 -22.68
C VAL A 18 3.38 -13.86 -21.56
N ALA A 19 3.98 -14.46 -20.54
CA ALA A 19 4.60 -13.71 -19.45
C ALA A 19 5.87 -13.04 -19.97
N VAL A 20 5.95 -11.71 -19.86
CA VAL A 20 7.18 -10.97 -20.13
C VAL A 20 8.16 -11.24 -18.98
N PRO A 21 9.39 -11.71 -19.26
CA PRO A 21 10.36 -11.99 -18.21
C PRO A 21 10.83 -10.68 -17.54
N ALA A 22 11.08 -10.74 -16.24
CA ALA A 22 11.74 -9.67 -15.52
C ALA A 22 13.15 -9.42 -16.04
N VAL A 23 13.56 -8.15 -16.07
CA VAL A 23 14.87 -7.71 -16.56
C VAL A 23 15.55 -6.81 -15.54
N ALA A 24 16.87 -6.93 -15.40
CA ALA A 24 17.71 -6.00 -14.63
C ALA A 24 18.40 -5.03 -15.59
N GLN A 25 17.61 -4.37 -16.43
CA GLN A 25 18.07 -3.37 -17.40
C GLN A 25 16.92 -2.48 -17.88
N SER A 26 17.23 -1.36 -18.53
CA SER A 26 16.20 -0.53 -19.19
C SER A 26 15.36 -1.35 -20.18
N ILE A 27 14.05 -1.16 -20.12
CA ILE A 27 13.14 -1.57 -21.21
C ILE A 27 13.38 -0.61 -22.39
N VAL A 28 13.63 -1.14 -23.58
CA VAL A 28 13.91 -0.35 -24.79
C VAL A 28 12.68 -0.35 -25.70
N VAL A 29 12.18 0.84 -26.01
CA VAL A 29 10.90 1.05 -26.71
C VAL A 29 11.14 1.82 -28.02
N PRO A 30 11.46 1.11 -29.13
CA PRO A 30 11.79 1.75 -30.40
C PRO A 30 10.55 2.31 -31.14
N THR A 31 9.36 1.82 -30.80
CA THR A 31 8.06 2.25 -31.33
C THR A 31 7.06 2.35 -30.20
N ALA A 32 5.93 3.06 -30.40
CA ALA A 32 4.91 3.22 -29.38
C ALA A 32 4.48 1.88 -28.74
N ASN A 33 4.52 1.79 -27.41
CA ASN A 33 4.18 0.61 -26.62
C ASN A 33 2.66 0.44 -26.49
N ILE A 34 1.94 0.49 -27.60
CA ILE A 34 0.48 0.37 -27.66
C ILE A 34 0.09 -1.10 -27.78
N ILE A 35 -0.84 -1.52 -26.94
CA ILE A 35 -1.42 -2.86 -26.99
C ILE A 35 -2.92 -2.80 -27.29
N THR A 36 -3.42 -3.79 -28.02
CA THR A 36 -4.84 -3.92 -28.42
C THR A 36 -5.48 -5.18 -27.85
N THR A 37 -4.78 -5.87 -26.95
CA THR A 37 -5.26 -7.13 -26.37
C THR A 37 -6.39 -6.86 -25.37
N ALA A 38 -7.52 -7.53 -25.59
CA ALA A 38 -8.64 -7.52 -24.65
C ALA A 38 -8.35 -8.43 -23.45
N GLY A 39 -9.00 -8.14 -22.31
CA GLY A 39 -8.92 -8.96 -21.11
C GLY A 39 -7.69 -8.71 -20.26
N SER A 40 -7.31 -9.70 -19.45
CA SER A 40 -6.24 -9.60 -18.47
C SER A 40 -4.86 -9.89 -19.06
N SER A 41 -3.82 -9.28 -18.49
CA SER A 41 -2.41 -9.63 -18.73
C SER A 41 -1.73 -10.07 -17.43
N SER A 42 -0.62 -10.78 -17.53
CA SER A 42 0.16 -11.23 -16.37
C SER A 42 1.64 -10.90 -16.52
N ALA A 43 2.29 -10.73 -15.38
CA ALA A 43 3.73 -10.54 -15.25
C ALA A 43 4.27 -11.49 -14.17
N VAL A 44 5.50 -11.97 -14.33
CA VAL A 44 6.16 -12.85 -13.35
C VAL A 44 7.42 -12.17 -12.83
N LEU A 45 7.49 -12.01 -11.50
CA LEU A 45 8.66 -11.45 -10.81
C LEU A 45 8.86 -12.19 -9.49
N GLY A 46 10.10 -12.55 -9.16
CA GLY A 46 10.40 -13.30 -7.93
C GLY A 46 9.70 -14.66 -7.82
N GLY A 47 9.34 -15.29 -8.96
CA GLY A 47 8.59 -16.55 -8.98
C GLY A 47 7.09 -16.43 -8.74
N GLN A 48 6.59 -15.21 -8.53
CA GLN A 48 5.17 -14.92 -8.28
C GLN A 48 4.50 -14.35 -9.53
N THR A 49 3.24 -14.72 -9.76
CA THR A 49 2.44 -14.23 -10.90
C THR A 49 1.52 -13.11 -10.47
N PHE A 50 1.73 -11.93 -11.04
CA PHE A 50 0.89 -10.75 -10.88
C PHE A 50 -0.05 -10.65 -12.08
N VAL A 51 -1.30 -10.24 -11.84
CA VAL A 51 -2.31 -10.19 -12.91
C VAL A 51 -2.93 -8.80 -12.97
N ASN A 52 -2.86 -8.16 -14.13
CA ASN A 52 -3.67 -6.99 -14.44
C ASN A 52 -4.98 -7.47 -15.07
N LYS A 53 -6.10 -7.33 -14.35
CA LYS A 53 -7.43 -7.75 -14.83
C LYS A 53 -8.09 -6.71 -15.75
N GLY A 54 -7.42 -5.58 -15.98
CA GLY A 54 -7.86 -4.52 -16.87
C GLY A 54 -8.48 -3.33 -16.14
N LEU A 55 -8.89 -2.34 -16.94
CA LEU A 55 -9.51 -1.11 -16.46
C LEU A 55 -10.95 -1.39 -16.04
N VAL A 56 -11.35 -0.94 -14.86
CA VAL A 56 -12.68 -1.15 -14.27
C VAL A 56 -13.40 0.14 -13.94
N GLY A 57 -12.75 1.30 -14.08
CA GLY A 57 -13.39 2.59 -13.88
C GLY A 57 -12.56 3.75 -14.37
N VAL A 58 -13.25 4.85 -14.68
CA VAL A 58 -12.63 6.17 -14.83
C VAL A 58 -13.42 7.17 -14.00
N GLY A 59 -12.70 8.06 -13.32
CA GLY A 59 -13.25 9.23 -12.66
C GLY A 59 -12.69 10.51 -13.26
N ARG A 60 -13.46 11.59 -13.19
CA ARG A 60 -13.04 12.91 -13.67
C ARG A 60 -13.47 13.99 -12.69
N LEU A 61 -12.57 14.94 -12.46
CA LEU A 61 -12.81 16.15 -11.66
C LEU A 61 -12.40 17.36 -12.49
N SER A 62 -13.28 18.36 -12.58
CA SER A 62 -13.03 19.50 -13.46
C SER A 62 -11.77 20.27 -13.05
N ALA A 63 -10.99 20.73 -14.02
CA ALA A 63 -9.84 21.63 -13.75
C ALA A 63 -10.26 22.95 -13.09
N SER A 64 -11.53 23.34 -13.23
CA SER A 64 -12.09 24.55 -12.61
C SER A 64 -12.53 24.34 -11.16
N THR A 65 -12.33 23.15 -10.61
CA THR A 65 -12.67 22.84 -9.22
C THR A 65 -11.91 23.75 -8.26
N ARG A 66 -12.62 24.29 -7.28
CA ARG A 66 -12.03 25.07 -6.19
C ARG A 66 -11.75 24.18 -4.99
N ASP A 67 -10.63 24.43 -4.34
CA ASP A 67 -10.27 23.81 -3.07
C ASP A 67 -10.96 24.50 -1.88
N PHE A 68 -10.65 24.04 -0.68
CA PHE A 68 -11.18 24.57 0.58
C PHE A 68 -10.75 26.02 0.87
N ALA A 69 -9.74 26.55 0.18
CA ALA A 69 -9.32 27.94 0.26
C ALA A 69 -10.00 28.83 -0.80
N GLY A 70 -10.88 28.26 -1.63
CA GLY A 70 -11.52 28.96 -2.74
C GLY A 70 -10.60 29.18 -3.94
N GLU A 71 -9.48 28.48 -4.02
CA GLU A 71 -8.48 28.58 -5.08
C GLU A 71 -8.54 27.38 -6.04
N THR A 72 -7.94 27.46 -7.23
CA THR A 72 -7.84 26.31 -8.14
C THR A 72 -7.20 25.12 -7.43
N LEU A 73 -7.83 23.93 -7.52
CA LEU A 73 -7.36 22.72 -6.82
C LEU A 73 -5.98 22.26 -7.32
N GLY A 74 -5.71 22.29 -8.62
CA GLY A 74 -4.38 21.97 -9.17
C GLY A 74 -4.10 20.49 -9.45
N SER A 75 -5.09 19.61 -9.30
CA SER A 75 -4.98 18.16 -9.58
C SER A 75 -4.08 17.38 -8.60
N PHE A 76 -3.48 16.29 -9.08
CA PHE A 76 -2.88 15.22 -8.29
C PHE A 76 -1.43 14.98 -8.72
N SER A 77 -0.49 15.71 -8.14
CA SER A 77 0.95 15.41 -8.22
C SER A 77 1.34 14.30 -7.25
N ALA A 78 0.44 13.96 -6.30
CA ALA A 78 0.46 12.72 -5.53
C ALA A 78 -0.93 12.40 -4.96
N MET A 79 -1.15 11.16 -4.54
CA MET A 79 -2.34 10.77 -3.76
C MET A 79 -2.06 9.72 -2.70
N ALA A 80 -2.88 9.69 -1.66
CA ALA A 80 -2.95 8.59 -0.70
C ALA A 80 -4.41 8.26 -0.34
N LEU A 81 -4.69 6.98 -0.17
CA LEU A 81 -6.02 6.45 0.11
C LEU A 81 -6.12 6.10 1.59
N ASP A 82 -7.16 6.56 2.26
CA ASP A 82 -7.44 6.17 3.64
C ASP A 82 -8.08 4.78 3.65
N LEU A 83 -7.25 3.77 3.94
CA LEU A 83 -7.66 2.37 4.02
C LEU A 83 -8.68 2.13 5.13
N SER A 84 -8.67 2.94 6.21
CA SER A 84 -9.62 2.79 7.32
C SER A 84 -11.02 3.27 6.95
N ALA A 85 -11.10 4.21 6.00
CA ALA A 85 -12.35 4.72 5.46
C ALA A 85 -12.79 4.00 4.18
N TRP A 86 -12.01 3.08 3.63
CA TRP A 86 -12.36 2.31 2.44
C TRP A 86 -13.34 1.20 2.79
N ARG A 87 -14.49 1.17 2.12
CA ARG A 87 -15.52 0.15 2.33
C ARG A 87 -16.19 -0.27 1.04
N ARG A 88 -16.59 -1.53 0.99
CA ARG A 88 -17.48 -2.09 -0.02
C ARG A 88 -18.92 -2.02 0.50
N ASN A 89 -19.79 -1.37 -0.26
CA ASN A 89 -21.20 -1.24 0.06
C ASN A 89 -21.97 -2.53 -0.29
N PRO A 90 -23.17 -2.75 0.28
CA PRO A 90 -23.98 -3.95 0.02
C PRO A 90 -24.35 -4.15 -1.45
N ASP A 91 -24.45 -3.06 -2.23
CA ASP A 91 -24.75 -3.08 -3.66
C ASP A 91 -23.53 -3.38 -4.55
N GLY A 92 -22.36 -3.56 -3.96
CA GLY A 92 -21.10 -3.80 -4.66
C GLY A 92 -20.37 -2.55 -5.15
N SER A 93 -20.91 -1.36 -4.88
CA SER A 93 -20.15 -0.11 -4.98
C SER A 93 -19.16 0.01 -3.81
N TYR A 94 -18.30 1.02 -3.88
CA TYR A 94 -17.29 1.31 -2.89
C TYR A 94 -17.38 2.77 -2.50
N SER A 95 -16.85 3.06 -1.33
CA SER A 95 -16.66 4.42 -0.90
C SER A 95 -15.35 4.54 -0.14
N GLY A 96 -14.70 5.70 -0.23
CA GLY A 96 -13.40 5.94 0.40
C GLY A 96 -13.15 7.39 0.73
N ILE A 97 -11.99 7.65 1.32
CA ILE A 97 -11.40 8.99 1.42
C ILE A 97 -10.05 8.96 0.69
N MET A 98 -9.80 10.01 -0.07
CA MET A 98 -8.55 10.23 -0.79
C MET A 98 -7.98 11.56 -0.37
N THR A 99 -6.69 11.57 -0.11
CA THR A 99 -5.90 12.79 0.05
C THR A 99 -5.06 12.99 -1.20
N THR A 100 -4.93 14.24 -1.63
CA THR A 100 -4.10 14.61 -2.78
C THR A 100 -3.34 15.88 -2.46
N LEU A 101 -2.26 16.11 -3.18
CA LEU A 101 -1.60 17.41 -3.22
C LEU A 101 -1.24 17.74 -4.67
N PRO A 102 -1.27 19.02 -5.05
CA PRO A 102 -0.69 19.49 -6.30
C PRO A 102 0.78 19.89 -6.09
N ASP A 103 1.44 20.16 -7.21
CA ASP A 103 2.79 20.69 -7.30
C ASP A 103 2.89 22.12 -6.72
N ARG A 104 3.97 22.81 -7.05
CA ARG A 104 4.25 24.20 -6.65
C ARG A 104 3.30 25.29 -7.19
N GLY A 105 2.25 24.96 -7.92
CA GLY A 105 1.27 25.94 -8.41
C GLY A 105 1.49 26.37 -9.87
N PRO A 106 0.60 27.24 -10.40
CA PRO A 106 0.67 27.67 -11.80
C PRO A 106 1.97 28.44 -12.07
N ASN A 107 2.56 28.21 -13.25
CA ASN A 107 3.82 28.82 -13.67
C ASN A 107 3.63 29.63 -14.96
N ASP A 108 4.21 30.83 -15.03
CA ASP A 108 4.24 31.69 -16.23
C ASP A 108 2.87 31.92 -16.91
N VAL A 109 1.82 32.12 -16.11
CA VAL A 109 0.46 32.31 -16.61
C VAL A 109 -0.26 33.48 -15.94
N GLY A 110 -0.97 34.27 -16.75
CA GLY A 110 -1.70 35.44 -16.27
C GLY A 110 -0.76 36.42 -15.55
N PRO A 111 -1.03 36.76 -14.26
CA PRO A 111 -0.18 37.67 -13.50
C PRO A 111 1.05 37.00 -12.86
N PHE A 112 1.19 35.68 -12.95
CA PHE A 112 2.28 34.94 -12.34
C PHE A 112 3.49 34.86 -13.28
N VAL A 113 4.63 35.36 -12.82
CA VAL A 113 5.92 35.29 -13.54
C VAL A 113 6.83 34.31 -12.81
N GLY A 114 7.35 33.32 -13.54
CA GLY A 114 8.02 32.15 -12.98
C GLY A 114 7.05 31.31 -12.15
N SER A 115 7.55 30.77 -11.03
CA SER A 115 6.74 30.04 -10.07
C SER A 115 5.93 30.95 -9.15
N THR A 116 4.89 30.39 -8.54
CA THR A 116 3.94 31.12 -7.71
C THR A 116 4.24 30.92 -6.22
N ASP A 117 3.97 31.93 -5.37
CA ASP A 117 3.92 31.77 -3.91
C ASP A 117 2.67 30.97 -3.51
N TYR A 118 2.58 29.73 -4.00
CA TYR A 118 1.49 28.82 -3.73
C TYR A 118 1.59 28.35 -2.29
N ARG A 119 0.51 28.54 -1.52
CA ARG A 119 0.44 27.98 -0.17
C ARG A 119 0.26 26.46 -0.29
N ASN A 120 1.35 25.71 -0.13
CA ASN A 120 1.30 24.25 -0.21
C ASN A 120 0.27 23.70 0.78
N ARG A 121 -0.49 22.69 0.35
CA ARG A 121 -1.62 22.16 1.11
C ARG A 121 -1.96 20.75 0.63
N VAL A 122 -2.65 20.01 1.49
CA VAL A 122 -3.25 18.71 1.17
C VAL A 122 -4.75 18.92 1.02
N HIS A 123 -5.34 18.33 -0.02
CA HIS A 123 -6.78 18.28 -0.23
C HIS A 123 -7.32 16.94 0.23
N VAL A 124 -8.55 16.94 0.74
CA VAL A 124 -9.29 15.74 1.12
C VAL A 124 -10.54 15.64 0.24
N SER A 125 -10.76 14.46 -0.31
CA SER A 125 -11.93 14.14 -1.14
C SER A 125 -12.62 12.86 -0.69
N ALA A 126 -13.95 12.86 -0.70
CA ALA A 126 -14.73 11.65 -0.62
C ALA A 126 -14.80 10.96 -1.99
N LEU A 127 -14.66 9.63 -1.98
CA LEU A 127 -14.79 8.78 -3.15
C LEU A 127 -16.10 7.98 -3.10
N ALA A 128 -16.78 7.90 -4.23
CA ALA A 128 -17.83 6.90 -4.48
C ALA A 128 -17.52 6.20 -5.80
N PHE A 129 -17.39 4.88 -5.78
CA PHE A 129 -16.90 4.09 -6.91
C PHE A 129 -17.80 2.90 -7.22
N THR A 130 -18.28 2.83 -8.45
CA THR A 130 -19.04 1.68 -8.96
C THR A 130 -18.29 1.10 -10.16
N PRO A 131 -17.58 -0.03 -10.00
CA PRO A 131 -16.83 -0.64 -11.08
C PRO A 131 -17.71 -0.97 -12.29
N TYR A 132 -17.24 -0.66 -13.49
CA TYR A 132 -17.89 -1.07 -14.73
C TYR A 132 -17.53 -2.51 -15.08
N ALA A 133 -18.48 -3.41 -14.90
CA ALA A 133 -18.35 -4.84 -15.23
C ALA A 133 -18.57 -5.16 -16.72
N GLY A 134 -19.04 -4.20 -17.51
CA GLY A 134 -19.34 -4.41 -18.93
C GLY A 134 -18.09 -4.55 -19.81
N ALA A 135 -18.18 -5.36 -20.86
CA ALA A 135 -17.13 -5.50 -21.86
C ALA A 135 -17.28 -4.54 -23.06
N ALA A 136 -18.47 -3.93 -23.22
CA ALA A 136 -18.77 -3.05 -24.34
C ALA A 136 -18.05 -1.69 -24.22
N ALA A 137 -17.74 -1.08 -25.36
CA ALA A 137 -17.26 0.29 -25.41
C ALA A 137 -18.38 1.26 -25.05
N LEU A 138 -18.18 2.07 -24.01
CA LEU A 138 -19.04 3.22 -23.74
C LEU A 138 -18.83 4.30 -24.81
N PRO A 139 -19.81 5.18 -25.05
CA PRO A 139 -19.65 6.30 -25.99
C PRO A 139 -18.41 7.13 -25.66
N GLN A 140 -17.69 7.60 -26.67
CA GLN A 140 -16.54 8.48 -26.49
C GLN A 140 -17.00 9.88 -26.03
N SER A 141 -17.16 10.04 -24.72
CA SER A 141 -17.65 11.26 -24.08
C SER A 141 -17.16 11.31 -22.64
N ILE A 142 -16.95 12.54 -22.12
CA ILE A 142 -16.65 12.75 -20.69
C ILE A 142 -17.77 12.21 -19.79
N ALA A 143 -19.01 12.14 -20.29
CA ALA A 143 -20.15 11.61 -19.54
C ALA A 143 -20.05 10.10 -19.26
N SER A 144 -19.24 9.36 -20.04
CA SER A 144 -18.98 7.93 -19.83
C SER A 144 -17.97 7.65 -18.72
N GLN A 145 -17.24 8.68 -18.25
CA GLN A 145 -16.14 8.59 -17.29
C GLN A 145 -16.63 8.93 -15.87
N ASN A 146 -17.65 8.20 -15.43
CA ASN A 146 -18.43 8.52 -14.23
C ASN A 146 -18.48 7.36 -13.21
N GLN A 147 -17.61 6.36 -13.35
CA GLN A 147 -17.59 5.20 -12.45
C GLN A 147 -17.02 5.59 -11.08
N LEU A 148 -16.05 6.50 -11.04
CA LEU A 148 -15.48 7.06 -9.82
C LEU A 148 -15.89 8.53 -9.70
N ALA A 149 -16.70 8.84 -8.69
CA ALA A 149 -16.99 10.21 -8.28
C ALA A 149 -15.97 10.67 -7.24
N ILE A 150 -15.40 11.86 -7.45
CA ILE A 150 -14.43 12.51 -6.56
C ILE A 150 -15.08 13.81 -6.07
N THR A 151 -15.32 13.91 -4.77
CA THR A 151 -15.96 15.09 -4.17
C THR A 151 -14.98 15.72 -3.18
N PRO A 152 -14.37 16.88 -3.48
CA PRO A 152 -13.57 17.61 -2.50
C PRO A 152 -14.41 17.95 -1.26
N THR A 153 -13.90 17.63 -0.08
CA THR A 153 -14.59 17.83 1.21
C THR A 153 -13.81 18.73 2.16
N GLY A 154 -12.54 19.02 1.87
CA GLY A 154 -11.73 19.89 2.72
C GLY A 154 -10.23 19.76 2.43
N GLY A 155 -9.42 20.02 3.46
CA GLY A 155 -7.98 19.95 3.40
C GLY A 155 -7.32 20.78 4.51
N PHE A 156 -5.99 20.88 4.45
CA PHE A 156 -5.21 21.66 5.40
C PHE A 156 -3.92 22.18 4.75
N PHE A 157 -3.40 23.29 5.27
CA PHE A 157 -2.15 23.90 4.79
C PHE A 157 -0.91 23.22 5.38
N LEU A 158 0.19 23.26 4.63
CA LEU A 158 1.50 22.83 5.10
C LEU A 158 2.28 24.00 5.70
N THR A 159 2.85 23.78 6.88
CA THR A 159 3.60 24.79 7.63
C THR A 159 4.93 24.23 8.13
N ASP A 160 5.90 25.10 8.33
CA ASP A 160 7.16 24.74 8.97
C ASP A 160 7.00 24.49 10.49
N ALA A 161 8.09 24.10 11.14
CA ALA A 161 8.09 23.79 12.58
C ALA A 161 7.70 25.00 13.48
N SER A 162 7.82 26.23 12.97
CA SER A 162 7.41 27.47 13.65
C SER A 162 5.95 27.88 13.35
N GLY A 163 5.29 27.18 12.43
CA GLY A 163 3.93 27.49 11.98
C GLY A 163 3.88 28.46 10.80
N LYS A 164 5.00 28.79 10.17
CA LYS A 164 5.02 29.63 8.97
C LYS A 164 4.53 28.81 7.76
N PRO A 165 3.65 29.34 6.90
CA PRO A 165 3.25 28.66 5.67
C PRO A 165 4.46 28.35 4.77
N MET A 166 4.43 27.19 4.12
CA MET A 166 5.33 26.86 3.01
C MET A 166 4.93 27.61 1.72
N THR A 167 5.81 27.60 0.72
CA THR A 167 5.64 28.31 -0.56
C THR A 167 6.01 27.43 -1.76
N GLY A 168 5.25 27.49 -2.85
CA GLY A 168 5.65 26.92 -4.15
C GLY A 168 6.72 27.75 -4.90
N LYS A 169 7.11 28.90 -4.38
CA LYS A 169 8.06 29.80 -5.05
C LYS A 169 9.44 29.15 -5.19
N ASP A 170 10.08 29.37 -6.34
CA ASP A 170 11.44 28.88 -6.61
C ASP A 170 12.41 29.49 -5.59
N PRO A 171 13.25 28.67 -4.95
CA PRO A 171 14.14 29.14 -3.89
C PRO A 171 15.32 29.97 -4.41
N GLY A 172 15.62 29.89 -5.71
CA GLY A 172 16.87 30.39 -6.28
C GLY A 172 18.09 29.73 -5.62
N ALA A 173 19.16 30.50 -5.47
CA ALA A 173 20.39 30.05 -4.83
C ALA A 173 20.39 30.17 -3.29
N ASN A 174 19.33 30.72 -2.71
CA ASN A 174 19.27 30.95 -1.26
C ASN A 174 18.76 29.70 -0.52
N VAL A 175 19.16 29.60 0.75
CA VAL A 175 18.81 28.48 1.61
C VAL A 175 18.41 29.00 2.99
N LEU A 176 17.63 28.18 3.71
CA LEU A 176 17.29 28.37 5.11
C LEU A 176 17.85 27.19 5.91
N THR A 177 18.60 27.42 6.97
CA THR A 177 19.13 26.33 7.82
C THR A 177 18.40 26.29 9.15
N SER A 178 17.85 25.13 9.49
CA SER A 178 17.18 24.88 10.78
C SER A 178 17.28 23.41 11.17
N GLY A 179 17.54 23.13 12.44
CA GLY A 179 17.61 21.75 12.95
C GLY A 179 18.69 20.88 12.28
N GLY A 180 19.76 21.50 11.74
CA GLY A 180 20.80 20.78 10.99
C GLY A 180 20.45 20.44 9.53
N ILE A 181 19.26 20.86 9.06
CA ILE A 181 18.79 20.66 7.69
C ILE A 181 18.91 21.97 6.90
N VAL A 182 19.25 21.86 5.62
CA VAL A 182 19.34 22.99 4.68
C VAL A 182 18.15 22.93 3.73
N TYR A 183 17.18 23.82 3.96
CA TYR A 183 15.94 23.92 3.20
C TYR A 183 16.08 24.89 2.02
N PRO A 184 15.37 24.63 0.91
CA PRO A 184 15.19 25.60 -0.16
C PRO A 184 14.36 26.79 0.35
N SER A 185 14.81 28.01 0.08
CA SER A 185 14.06 29.21 0.51
C SER A 185 14.41 30.43 -0.34
N PRO A 186 13.44 31.20 -0.86
CA PRO A 186 13.71 32.41 -1.63
C PRO A 186 14.35 33.48 -0.74
N ALA A 187 15.32 34.22 -1.27
CA ALA A 187 16.01 35.29 -0.52
C ALA A 187 15.14 36.55 -0.38
N ASN A 188 14.41 36.89 -1.44
CA ASN A 188 13.71 38.16 -1.60
C ASN A 188 12.35 37.92 -2.30
N GLY A 189 11.44 38.90 -2.20
CA GLY A 189 10.15 38.86 -2.88
C GLY A 189 9.12 37.95 -2.22
N GLU A 190 8.22 37.41 -3.02
CA GLU A 190 7.18 36.49 -2.56
C GLU A 190 7.81 35.19 -2.01
N GLY A 191 7.19 34.58 -1.00
CA GLY A 191 7.76 33.40 -0.35
C GLY A 191 9.05 33.62 0.45
N ALA A 192 9.63 34.84 0.50
CA ALA A 192 10.93 35.05 1.13
C ALA A 192 11.02 34.55 2.59
N GLY A 193 12.09 33.82 2.87
CA GLY A 193 12.35 33.17 4.15
C GLY A 193 11.34 32.09 4.55
N ARG A 194 10.46 31.64 3.65
CA ARG A 194 9.62 30.43 3.84
C ARG A 194 10.33 29.25 3.19
N ILE A 195 10.06 28.05 3.68
CA ILE A 195 10.54 26.82 3.03
C ILE A 195 9.78 26.67 1.70
N SER A 196 10.54 26.60 0.60
CA SER A 196 9.99 26.25 -0.71
C SER A 196 9.67 24.76 -0.76
N LEU A 197 8.54 24.40 -1.37
CA LEU A 197 8.13 23.02 -1.53
C LEU A 197 7.49 22.84 -2.90
N ASP A 198 8.02 21.91 -3.66
CA ASP A 198 7.40 21.37 -4.86
C ASP A 198 7.09 19.91 -4.57
N ALA A 199 5.84 19.65 -4.18
CA ALA A 199 5.45 18.39 -3.59
C ALA A 199 5.06 17.38 -4.67
N GLU A 200 5.72 16.23 -4.67
CA GLU A 200 5.63 15.24 -5.76
C GLU A 200 5.39 13.80 -5.23
N GLY A 201 4.92 13.70 -3.99
CA GLY A 201 4.66 12.43 -3.33
C GLY A 201 4.06 12.61 -1.95
N ILE A 202 3.17 11.71 -1.52
CA ILE A 202 2.61 11.69 -0.17
C ILE A 202 2.48 10.25 0.36
N ALA A 203 3.02 9.98 1.54
CA ALA A 203 2.93 8.66 2.18
C ALA A 203 2.56 8.78 3.66
N TYR A 204 1.41 8.23 4.04
CA TYR A 204 0.94 8.22 5.43
C TYR A 204 1.54 7.07 6.22
N GLN A 205 1.83 7.35 7.49
CA GLN A 205 2.08 6.36 8.52
C GLN A 205 0.79 6.02 9.27
N ARG A 206 0.78 4.94 10.04
CA ARG A 206 -0.42 4.48 10.77
C ARG A 206 -0.89 5.47 11.84
N ASP A 207 0.02 6.25 12.40
CA ASP A 207 -0.30 7.27 13.42
C ASP A 207 -0.95 8.53 12.83
N GLY A 208 -1.14 8.58 11.50
CA GLY A 208 -1.73 9.71 10.77
C GLY A 208 -0.75 10.83 10.46
N SER A 209 0.51 10.75 10.90
CA SER A 209 1.59 11.55 10.34
C SER A 209 1.89 11.10 8.91
N PHE A 210 2.51 11.96 8.12
CA PHE A 210 2.77 11.65 6.72
C PHE A 210 4.04 12.32 6.21
N TRP A 211 4.61 11.73 5.18
CA TRP A 211 5.79 12.21 4.50
C TRP A 211 5.45 12.79 3.14
N ILE A 212 6.18 13.82 2.72
CA ILE A 212 6.14 14.39 1.38
C ILE A 212 7.55 14.37 0.78
N SER A 213 7.66 13.97 -0.48
CA SER A 213 8.89 14.14 -1.28
C SER A 213 8.87 15.47 -2.02
N ASP A 214 10.05 16.11 -2.12
CA ASP A 214 10.23 17.44 -2.68
C ASP A 214 11.10 17.44 -3.94
N GLU A 215 10.64 18.14 -4.98
CA GLU A 215 11.37 18.31 -6.24
C GLU A 215 12.61 19.21 -6.04
N TYR A 216 12.46 20.31 -5.28
CA TYR A 216 13.51 21.31 -5.14
C TYR A 216 14.73 20.76 -4.43
N ALA A 217 14.56 20.21 -3.23
CA ALA A 217 15.66 19.73 -2.41
C ALA A 217 16.06 18.28 -2.71
N ALA A 218 15.25 17.55 -3.49
CA ALA A 218 15.23 16.08 -3.46
C ALA A 218 15.13 15.56 -2.01
N GLY A 219 14.41 16.29 -1.14
CA GLY A 219 14.29 16.04 0.29
C GLY A 219 13.00 15.31 0.65
N LEU A 220 12.94 14.80 1.89
CA LEU A 220 11.74 14.18 2.46
C LEU A 220 11.34 14.95 3.71
N TYR A 221 10.07 15.35 3.80
CA TYR A 221 9.56 16.18 4.89
C TYR A 221 8.45 15.43 5.64
N HIS A 222 8.58 15.29 6.95
CA HIS A 222 7.63 14.61 7.83
C HIS A 222 6.71 15.63 8.48
N PHE A 223 5.41 15.43 8.30
CA PHE A 223 4.38 16.30 8.82
C PHE A 223 3.50 15.55 9.82
N SER A 224 3.09 16.28 10.85
CA SER A 224 1.96 15.86 11.69
C SER A 224 0.67 15.78 10.87
N ASN A 225 -0.33 15.09 11.40
CA ASN A 225 -1.68 15.00 10.82
C ASN A 225 -2.37 16.36 10.54
N ALA A 226 -1.86 17.45 11.14
CA ALA A 226 -2.36 18.81 10.96
C ALA A 226 -1.55 19.62 9.91
N GLY A 227 -0.60 19.01 9.21
CA GLY A 227 0.22 19.68 8.20
C GLY A 227 1.38 20.52 8.76
N LYS A 228 1.76 20.34 10.03
CA LYS A 228 2.95 20.98 10.60
C LYS A 228 4.18 20.10 10.44
N LEU A 229 5.27 20.65 9.91
CA LEU A 229 6.57 19.98 9.78
C LEU A 229 7.11 19.59 11.16
N ILE A 230 7.39 18.30 11.34
CA ILE A 230 7.90 17.69 12.58
C ILE A 230 9.26 17.00 12.38
N GLY A 231 9.68 16.76 11.14
CA GLY A 231 10.97 16.17 10.82
C GLY A 231 11.32 16.34 9.34
N ALA A 232 12.59 16.11 8.99
CA ALA A 232 13.04 16.13 7.61
C ALA A 232 14.27 15.23 7.43
N ILE A 233 14.37 14.61 6.27
CA ILE A 233 15.55 13.87 5.81
C ILE A 233 16.16 14.68 4.68
N GLN A 234 17.37 15.21 4.92
CA GLN A 234 18.18 15.78 3.86
C GLN A 234 18.61 14.65 2.92
N THR A 235 18.48 14.88 1.61
CA THR A 235 18.95 13.93 0.61
C THR A 235 20.43 13.62 0.74
N VAL A 236 20.84 12.44 0.28
CA VAL A 236 22.24 12.02 0.32
C VAL A 236 23.13 12.90 -0.57
N PRO A 237 24.43 13.04 -0.28
CA PRO A 237 25.34 13.91 -1.04
C PRO A 237 25.31 13.72 -2.57
N ALA A 238 25.11 12.48 -3.05
CA ALA A 238 25.01 12.18 -4.48
C ALA A 238 23.82 12.84 -5.18
N LEU A 239 22.73 13.13 -4.45
CA LEU A 239 21.49 13.72 -4.97
C LEU A 239 21.41 15.24 -4.70
N LEU A 240 22.22 15.75 -3.77
CA LEU A 240 22.16 17.14 -3.35
C LEU A 240 22.68 18.07 -4.47
N PRO A 241 21.85 19.01 -5.00
CA PRO A 241 22.22 19.83 -6.14
C PRO A 241 23.28 20.85 -5.75
N ARG A 242 24.39 20.89 -6.50
CA ARG A 242 25.49 21.83 -6.27
C ARG A 242 25.91 22.58 -7.52
N THR A 243 26.08 23.88 -7.38
CA THR A 243 26.62 24.78 -8.41
C THR A 243 27.80 25.53 -7.82
N ALA A 244 28.94 25.52 -8.51
CA ALA A 244 30.19 26.10 -8.01
C ALA A 244 30.57 25.62 -6.58
N GLY A 245 30.28 24.36 -6.26
CA GLY A 245 30.56 23.73 -4.96
C GLY A 245 29.55 24.03 -3.85
N ALA A 246 28.70 25.04 -4.00
CA ALA A 246 27.65 25.39 -3.04
C ALA A 246 26.33 24.66 -3.35
N ILE A 247 25.53 24.38 -2.31
CA ILE A 247 24.16 23.88 -2.47
C ILE A 247 23.34 24.95 -3.20
N ASN A 248 22.58 24.56 -4.21
CA ASN A 248 21.71 25.46 -4.95
C ASN A 248 20.45 24.72 -5.42
N PHE A 249 19.31 25.11 -4.85
CA PHE A 249 18.03 24.43 -5.07
C PHE A 249 17.16 25.03 -6.17
N ASN A 250 17.65 25.98 -6.97
CA ASN A 250 16.89 26.50 -8.11
C ASN A 250 16.38 25.37 -9.05
N SER A 251 15.23 25.56 -9.68
CA SER A 251 14.66 24.65 -10.69
C SER A 251 14.87 25.09 -12.14
N VAL A 252 15.47 26.27 -12.36
CA VAL A 252 15.62 26.84 -13.71
C VAL A 252 16.86 26.33 -14.44
N SER A 253 18.02 26.27 -13.77
CA SER A 253 19.31 25.91 -14.37
C SER A 253 19.87 24.62 -13.79
N PRO A 254 20.39 23.68 -14.62
CA PRO A 254 20.96 22.44 -14.13
C PRO A 254 22.18 22.69 -13.22
N PRO A 255 22.31 21.96 -12.10
CA PRO A 255 23.52 22.03 -11.28
C PRO A 255 24.69 21.28 -11.93
N VAL A 256 25.87 21.34 -11.31
CA VAL A 256 27.07 20.58 -11.73
C VAL A 256 26.99 19.12 -11.25
N THR A 257 26.47 18.90 -10.04
CA THR A 257 26.24 17.57 -9.45
C THR A 257 24.91 17.54 -8.72
N GLY A 258 24.37 16.34 -8.50
CA GLY A 258 23.10 16.11 -7.79
C GLY A 258 21.92 15.93 -8.73
N ARG A 259 20.72 16.06 -8.17
CA ARG A 259 19.46 16.05 -8.92
C ARG A 259 19.48 17.08 -10.04
N ARG A 260 18.83 16.79 -11.15
CA ARG A 260 18.72 17.75 -12.27
C ARG A 260 17.71 18.84 -11.91
N ASN A 261 17.81 20.00 -12.55
CA ASN A 261 16.82 21.06 -12.38
C ASN A 261 15.42 20.55 -12.73
N ASN A 262 14.44 20.81 -11.86
CA ASN A 262 13.06 20.37 -12.01
C ASN A 262 12.91 18.86 -12.25
N GLN A 263 13.69 18.04 -11.51
CA GLN A 263 13.67 16.57 -11.55
C GLN A 263 14.19 16.01 -10.20
N GLY A 264 13.41 16.22 -9.13
CA GLY A 264 13.77 15.83 -7.77
C GLY A 264 13.21 14.46 -7.37
N LEU A 265 12.85 14.28 -6.10
CA LEU A 265 12.22 13.04 -5.63
C LEU A 265 10.73 13.09 -5.96
N GLU A 266 10.25 12.17 -6.78
CA GLU A 266 8.87 12.15 -7.30
C GLU A 266 8.15 10.85 -6.99
N ALA A 267 8.55 10.24 -5.89
CA ALA A 267 8.04 8.97 -5.46
C ALA A 267 8.39 8.83 -4.00
N ILE A 268 7.39 8.50 -3.20
CA ILE A 268 7.59 8.18 -1.79
C ILE A 268 6.57 7.14 -1.36
N ALA A 269 7.03 6.12 -0.64
CA ALA A 269 6.15 5.13 -0.05
C ALA A 269 6.65 4.70 1.32
N VAL A 270 5.71 4.48 2.23
CA VAL A 270 5.94 3.74 3.47
C VAL A 270 5.61 2.28 3.20
N THR A 271 6.48 1.36 3.59
CA THR A 271 6.22 -0.08 3.43
C THR A 271 5.01 -0.52 4.26
N PRO A 272 4.28 -1.58 3.87
CA PRO A 272 3.04 -1.97 4.57
C PRO A 272 3.22 -2.31 6.06
N ASN A 273 4.43 -2.63 6.50
CA ASN A 273 4.76 -2.84 7.91
C ASN A 273 5.11 -1.54 8.68
N ASP A 274 5.09 -0.36 8.04
CA ASP A 274 5.42 0.96 8.60
C ASP A 274 6.84 1.05 9.18
N GLN A 275 7.78 0.31 8.57
CA GLN A 275 9.18 0.24 9.02
C GLN A 275 10.17 0.89 8.07
N ARG A 276 9.84 1.02 6.79
CA ARG A 276 10.71 1.60 5.79
C ARG A 276 10.02 2.75 5.07
N LEU A 277 10.80 3.80 4.82
CA LEU A 277 10.45 4.86 3.88
C LEU A 277 11.29 4.70 2.62
N VAL A 278 10.65 4.63 1.46
CA VAL A 278 11.31 4.39 0.17
C VAL A 278 11.01 5.56 -0.75
N THR A 279 12.01 5.99 -1.52
CA THR A 279 11.87 7.10 -2.48
C THR A 279 12.70 6.89 -3.73
N ILE A 280 12.27 7.49 -4.85
CA ILE A 280 12.95 7.41 -6.14
C ILE A 280 13.12 8.81 -6.72
N LEU A 281 14.32 9.10 -7.23
CA LEU A 281 14.58 10.31 -8.00
C LEU A 281 13.88 10.21 -9.37
N GLN A 282 13.34 11.31 -9.89
CA GLN A 282 12.58 11.31 -11.14
C GLN A 282 13.38 10.73 -12.34
N SER A 283 14.66 11.10 -12.44
CA SER A 283 15.61 10.57 -13.42
C SER A 283 17.06 10.61 -12.90
N ALA A 284 18.02 10.15 -13.69
CA ALA A 284 19.43 10.14 -13.29
C ALA A 284 19.98 11.53 -12.93
N THR A 285 20.91 11.54 -11.96
CA THR A 285 21.63 12.75 -11.56
C THR A 285 22.48 13.33 -12.70
N VAL A 286 22.88 14.60 -12.61
CA VAL A 286 23.66 15.26 -13.67
C VAL A 286 24.98 14.53 -13.93
N GLN A 287 25.70 14.13 -12.87
CA GLN A 287 26.98 13.43 -12.99
C GLN A 287 26.87 12.02 -13.60
N ASP A 288 25.68 11.42 -13.59
CA ASP A 288 25.44 10.08 -14.14
C ASP A 288 25.15 10.10 -15.67
N THR A 289 25.07 11.29 -16.27
CA THR A 289 24.52 11.50 -17.63
C THR A 289 25.55 12.07 -18.61
N ASN A 290 25.28 11.97 -19.91
CA ASN A 290 26.06 12.65 -20.94
C ASN A 290 25.44 14.02 -21.26
N GLY A 291 25.70 15.01 -20.39
CA GLY A 291 25.25 16.38 -20.57
C GLY A 291 23.72 16.51 -20.72
N ALA A 292 23.27 17.03 -21.86
CA ALA A 292 21.85 17.25 -22.15
C ALA A 292 21.13 16.02 -22.73
N ASN A 293 21.86 14.97 -23.14
CA ASN A 293 21.33 13.81 -23.87
C ASN A 293 20.29 13.05 -23.04
N GLN A 294 19.01 13.16 -23.42
CA GLN A 294 17.90 12.69 -22.59
C GLN A 294 17.87 11.18 -22.39
N GLN A 295 18.23 10.39 -23.40
CA GLN A 295 18.29 8.93 -23.31
C GLN A 295 19.31 8.39 -22.31
N THR A 296 20.26 9.22 -21.85
CA THR A 296 21.26 8.84 -20.85
C THR A 296 20.81 9.07 -19.41
N ARG A 297 19.56 9.52 -19.21
CA ARG A 297 18.98 9.85 -17.90
C ARG A 297 18.28 8.68 -17.23
N ASN A 298 18.55 7.46 -17.69
CA ASN A 298 17.83 6.25 -17.27
C ASN A 298 18.32 5.64 -15.95
N ASN A 299 19.54 5.91 -15.48
CA ASN A 299 20.04 5.32 -14.22
C ASN A 299 19.61 6.14 -12.99
N THR A 300 18.35 6.00 -12.56
CA THR A 300 17.83 6.72 -11.38
C THR A 300 18.17 6.03 -10.06
N ARG A 301 18.07 6.76 -8.94
CA ARG A 301 18.41 6.31 -7.59
C ARG A 301 17.15 6.00 -6.79
N LEU A 302 17.11 4.81 -6.20
CA LEU A 302 16.10 4.36 -5.24
C LEU A 302 16.75 4.29 -3.86
N LEU A 303 16.19 5.00 -2.87
CA LEU A 303 16.70 5.04 -1.50
C LEU A 303 15.69 4.42 -0.54
N VAL A 304 16.18 3.68 0.45
CA VAL A 304 15.40 3.03 1.51
C VAL A 304 15.93 3.47 2.85
N TYR A 305 15.07 4.00 3.71
CA TYR A 305 15.38 4.45 5.06
C TYR A 305 14.68 3.58 6.10
N ASP A 306 15.33 3.36 7.24
CA ASP A 306 14.73 2.74 8.42
C ASP A 306 14.07 3.79 9.30
N ILE A 307 12.74 3.74 9.44
CA ILE A 307 11.97 4.70 10.24
C ILE A 307 11.48 4.12 11.58
N THR A 308 11.96 2.94 11.98
CA THR A 308 11.55 2.29 13.24
C THR A 308 12.20 2.90 14.48
N GLY A 309 13.43 3.41 14.35
CA GLY A 309 14.21 3.94 15.47
C GLY A 309 14.12 5.45 15.59
N ALA A 310 14.71 6.16 14.64
CA ALA A 310 14.59 7.61 14.52
C ALA A 310 13.52 7.93 13.48
N ALA A 311 12.57 8.81 13.81
CA ALA A 311 11.53 9.22 12.86
C ALA A 311 12.14 9.79 11.57
N ALA A 312 13.19 10.60 11.65
CA ALA A 312 13.92 11.12 10.51
C ALA A 312 15.38 10.61 10.50
N PRO A 313 15.66 9.41 9.94
CA PRO A 313 17.00 8.87 9.83
C PRO A 313 17.86 9.68 8.86
N THR A 314 19.16 9.83 9.15
CA THR A 314 20.08 10.62 8.31
C THR A 314 20.62 9.83 7.11
N ASN A 315 20.81 8.53 7.26
CA ASN A 315 21.43 7.68 6.25
C ASN A 315 20.45 6.61 5.77
N PRO A 316 20.42 6.29 4.47
CA PRO A 316 19.64 5.17 3.98
C PRO A 316 20.26 3.84 4.41
N VAL A 317 19.41 2.84 4.62
CA VAL A 317 19.82 1.44 4.78
C VAL A 317 19.91 0.71 3.43
N GLY A 318 19.30 1.28 2.39
CA GLY A 318 19.37 0.80 1.01
C GLY A 318 19.54 1.94 0.02
N HIS A 319 20.43 1.78 -0.95
CA HIS A 319 20.58 2.67 -2.09
C HIS A 319 20.81 1.80 -3.33
N TYR A 320 19.89 1.84 -4.29
CA TYR A 320 19.92 1.01 -5.48
C TYR A 320 19.82 1.86 -6.75
N VAL A 321 20.22 1.28 -7.88
CA VAL A 321 20.03 1.88 -9.21
C VAL A 321 18.86 1.19 -9.91
N LEU A 322 17.86 1.97 -10.30
CA LEU A 322 16.78 1.54 -11.19
C LEU A 322 17.05 2.10 -12.60
N GLN A 323 17.07 1.23 -13.61
CA GLN A 323 17.24 1.65 -15.00
C GLN A 323 15.87 1.90 -15.66
N LEU A 324 15.46 3.15 -15.77
CA LEU A 324 14.18 3.55 -16.34
C LEU A 324 14.05 3.17 -17.82
N PRO A 325 12.82 2.98 -18.34
CA PRO A 325 12.59 2.71 -19.75
C PRO A 325 13.14 3.84 -20.65
N ILE A 326 13.61 3.47 -21.83
CA ILE A 326 14.13 4.41 -22.84
C ILE A 326 13.38 4.21 -24.15
N PHE A 327 13.10 5.30 -24.87
CA PHE A 327 12.25 5.26 -26.05
C PHE A 327 12.71 6.16 -27.19
N ALA A 328 12.25 5.84 -28.40
CA ALA A 328 12.39 6.70 -29.57
C ALA A 328 11.19 7.64 -29.66
N LEU A 329 11.39 8.93 -29.39
CA LEU A 329 10.30 9.91 -29.39
C LEU A 329 9.50 9.87 -30.69
N ASN A 330 10.18 9.86 -31.83
CA ASN A 330 9.56 9.90 -33.16
C ASN A 330 9.01 8.54 -33.62
N GLY A 331 9.19 7.46 -32.85
CA GLY A 331 8.86 6.10 -33.28
C GLY A 331 9.69 5.61 -34.48
N ASP A 332 10.83 6.25 -34.76
CA ASP A 332 11.75 5.93 -35.87
C ASP A 332 12.80 4.87 -35.50
N GLY A 333 12.69 4.27 -34.32
CA GLY A 333 13.65 3.31 -33.77
C GLY A 333 14.90 3.94 -33.15
N VAL A 334 15.09 5.26 -33.23
CA VAL A 334 16.27 5.95 -32.66
C VAL A 334 15.98 6.40 -31.23
N ILE A 335 16.54 5.66 -30.27
CA ILE A 335 16.36 5.94 -28.85
C ILE A 335 16.98 7.28 -28.47
N ASN A 336 16.14 8.20 -28.00
CA ASN A 336 16.53 9.57 -27.72
C ASN A 336 15.83 10.18 -26.48
N ARG A 337 15.04 9.38 -25.75
CA ARG A 337 14.34 9.79 -24.53
C ARG A 337 14.38 8.70 -23.45
N THR A 338 14.13 9.13 -22.22
CA THR A 338 13.89 8.29 -21.05
C THR A 338 12.46 8.54 -20.57
N ALA A 339 11.72 7.49 -20.25
CA ALA A 339 10.45 7.61 -19.54
C ALA A 339 10.76 7.81 -18.05
N ALA A 340 10.68 9.06 -17.60
CA ALA A 340 10.94 9.43 -16.22
C ALA A 340 9.92 8.75 -15.28
N GLN A 341 10.36 8.39 -14.07
CA GLN A 341 9.45 7.88 -13.05
C GLN A 341 8.70 9.05 -12.41
N SER A 342 7.46 8.83 -11.98
CA SER A 342 6.62 9.91 -11.44
C SER A 342 5.76 9.52 -10.24
N GLU A 343 5.83 8.28 -9.74
CA GLU A 343 5.15 7.85 -8.52
C GLU A 343 5.58 6.43 -8.13
N MET A 344 5.45 6.07 -6.86
CA MET A 344 5.59 4.70 -6.40
C MET A 344 4.58 4.25 -5.34
N LEU A 345 4.36 2.94 -5.25
CA LEU A 345 3.71 2.29 -4.11
C LEU A 345 4.55 1.11 -3.62
N ALA A 346 4.62 0.90 -2.31
CA ALA A 346 5.31 -0.26 -1.73
C ALA A 346 4.36 -1.44 -1.58
N LEU A 347 4.72 -2.59 -2.15
CA LEU A 347 3.98 -3.84 -1.96
C LEU A 347 4.51 -4.63 -0.75
N ASN A 348 5.81 -4.54 -0.49
CA ASN A 348 6.49 -5.11 0.68
C ASN A 348 7.88 -4.45 0.81
N ASP A 349 8.79 -5.08 1.56
CA ASP A 349 10.12 -4.52 1.86
C ASP A 349 11.06 -4.44 0.65
N SER A 350 10.80 -5.17 -0.44
CA SER A 350 11.66 -5.19 -1.63
C SER A 350 10.94 -4.98 -2.96
N GLN A 351 9.61 -5.09 -2.99
CA GLN A 351 8.80 -4.99 -4.20
C GLN A 351 7.94 -3.73 -4.20
N PHE A 352 7.97 -3.03 -5.34
CA PHE A 352 7.30 -1.75 -5.52
C PHE A 352 6.57 -1.69 -6.86
N LEU A 353 5.51 -0.90 -6.93
CA LEU A 353 4.94 -0.42 -8.18
C LEU A 353 5.55 0.95 -8.48
N VAL A 354 6.05 1.17 -9.70
CA VAL A 354 6.68 2.43 -10.12
C VAL A 354 6.03 2.89 -11.42
N LEU A 355 5.47 4.10 -11.40
CA LEU A 355 4.87 4.71 -12.59
C LEU A 355 5.96 5.40 -13.40
N ALA A 356 6.04 5.08 -14.70
CA ALA A 356 6.98 5.73 -15.61
C ALA A 356 6.27 6.16 -16.90
N ARG A 357 6.55 7.39 -17.36
CA ARG A 357 5.79 8.03 -18.45
C ARG A 357 6.62 8.92 -19.36
N ASP A 358 6.12 9.12 -20.58
CA ASP A 358 6.76 9.86 -21.68
C ASP A 358 6.47 11.36 -21.73
N GLY A 359 5.51 11.87 -20.96
CA GLY A 359 5.07 13.27 -21.01
C GLY A 359 4.32 13.67 -22.30
N ILE A 360 3.73 12.70 -23.01
CA ILE A 360 3.00 12.93 -24.27
C ILE A 360 1.50 12.69 -24.07
N GLY A 361 0.63 13.63 -24.45
CA GLY A 361 -0.81 13.52 -24.21
C GLY A 361 -1.56 14.85 -24.33
N ARG A 362 -2.84 14.85 -23.92
CA ARG A 362 -3.58 16.10 -23.68
C ARG A 362 -2.81 16.95 -22.68
N GLY A 363 -2.72 18.26 -22.94
CA GLY A 363 -1.98 19.22 -22.11
C GLY A 363 -0.51 19.41 -22.51
N SER A 364 0.02 18.55 -23.39
CA SER A 364 1.36 18.75 -23.95
C SER A 364 1.41 19.98 -24.89
N GLY A 365 2.20 21.00 -24.54
CA GLY A 365 2.21 22.28 -25.27
C GLY A 365 2.63 22.19 -26.75
N ALA A 366 3.46 21.21 -27.12
CA ALA A 366 3.85 20.95 -28.51
C ALA A 366 4.24 19.47 -28.68
N SER A 367 3.27 18.62 -29.05
CA SER A 367 3.61 17.24 -29.39
C SER A 367 4.25 17.19 -30.78
N VAL A 368 5.51 16.73 -30.86
CA VAL A 368 6.18 16.40 -32.13
C VAL A 368 5.69 15.08 -32.73
N THR A 369 4.92 14.31 -31.96
CA THR A 369 4.36 13.02 -32.36
C THR A 369 2.85 13.01 -32.19
N ASN A 370 2.17 12.19 -32.98
CA ASN A 370 0.71 12.12 -32.95
C ASN A 370 0.16 11.15 -31.89
N THR A 371 1.03 10.50 -31.11
CA THR A 371 0.66 9.38 -30.22
C THR A 371 1.62 9.25 -29.03
N PRO A 372 1.13 8.93 -27.81
CA PRO A 372 1.98 8.55 -26.67
C PRO A 372 2.78 7.28 -26.95
N ILE A 373 4.02 7.24 -26.49
CA ILE A 373 4.98 6.15 -26.70
C ILE A 373 5.04 5.21 -25.50
N PHE A 374 5.04 5.73 -24.27
CA PHE A 374 5.21 4.92 -23.07
C PHE A 374 4.53 5.53 -21.84
N LYS A 375 3.59 4.79 -21.23
CA LYS A 375 3.00 5.08 -19.92
C LYS A 375 2.65 3.75 -19.25
N SER A 376 3.39 3.40 -18.21
CA SER A 376 3.24 2.09 -17.58
C SER A 376 3.54 2.10 -16.09
N VAL A 377 2.87 1.21 -15.38
CA VAL A 377 3.23 0.84 -14.01
C VAL A 377 4.12 -0.39 -14.08
N LEU A 378 5.36 -0.21 -13.65
CA LEU A 378 6.39 -1.23 -13.56
C LEU A 378 6.31 -1.89 -12.19
N LEU A 379 6.41 -3.22 -12.16
CA LEU A 379 6.67 -3.96 -10.94
C LEU A 379 8.19 -4.12 -10.80
N VAL A 380 8.76 -3.61 -9.71
CA VAL A 380 10.21 -3.60 -9.47
C VAL A 380 10.55 -4.38 -8.20
N ASP A 381 11.71 -5.04 -8.17
CA ASP A 381 12.20 -5.82 -7.03
C ASP A 381 13.69 -5.56 -6.78
N THR A 382 14.02 -5.06 -5.58
CA THR A 382 15.40 -4.77 -5.17
C THR A 382 16.19 -6.01 -4.76
N THR A 383 15.55 -7.19 -4.69
CA THR A 383 16.19 -8.45 -4.29
C THR A 383 17.36 -8.78 -5.22
N GLY A 384 18.55 -8.88 -4.61
CA GLY A 384 19.78 -9.21 -5.32
C GLY A 384 20.33 -8.08 -6.21
N ALA A 385 19.82 -6.84 -6.11
CA ALA A 385 20.47 -5.65 -6.65
C ALA A 385 21.66 -5.24 -5.77
N THR A 386 22.63 -4.52 -6.33
CA THR A 386 23.78 -4.01 -5.55
C THR A 386 23.32 -2.87 -4.64
N ASN A 387 23.45 -3.04 -3.33
CA ASN A 387 23.22 -1.97 -2.36
C ASN A 387 24.46 -1.06 -2.29
N LEU A 388 24.25 0.23 -2.55
CA LEU A 388 25.28 1.28 -2.57
C LEU A 388 25.32 2.10 -1.29
N ALA A 389 24.53 1.73 -0.27
CA ALA A 389 24.47 2.45 0.99
C ALA A 389 25.86 2.51 1.66
N GLY A 390 26.25 3.69 2.15
CA GLY A 390 27.56 3.96 2.75
C GLY A 390 28.75 3.97 1.79
N THR A 391 28.53 3.80 0.48
CA THR A 391 29.60 3.85 -0.53
C THR A 391 29.84 5.27 -1.04
N ALA A 392 30.92 5.47 -1.81
CA ALA A 392 31.21 6.75 -2.47
C ALA A 392 30.13 7.19 -3.48
N PHE A 393 29.28 6.26 -3.96
CA PHE A 393 28.15 6.57 -4.83
C PHE A 393 26.96 7.19 -4.08
N GLU A 394 26.97 7.14 -2.74
CA GLU A 394 25.99 7.76 -1.85
C GLU A 394 26.59 8.98 -1.13
N THR A 395 27.72 8.78 -0.46
CA THR A 395 28.32 9.77 0.46
C THR A 395 29.11 10.87 -0.25
N GLY A 396 29.33 10.73 -1.56
CA GLY A 396 29.96 11.71 -2.42
C GLY A 396 29.20 11.86 -3.73
N THR A 397 29.86 12.40 -4.75
CA THR A 397 29.27 12.62 -6.09
C THR A 397 29.88 11.69 -7.14
N ALA A 398 30.39 10.53 -6.73
CA ALA A 398 30.91 9.55 -7.67
C ALA A 398 29.78 9.05 -8.58
N PRO A 399 29.94 9.09 -9.91
CA PRO A 399 28.88 8.67 -10.82
C PRO A 399 28.71 7.15 -10.79
N VAL A 400 27.49 6.64 -10.71
CA VAL A 400 27.22 5.20 -10.94
C VAL A 400 27.25 4.86 -12.41
N ALA A 401 27.00 5.84 -13.26
CA ALA A 401 27.04 5.70 -14.71
C ALA A 401 27.90 6.78 -15.34
N VAL A 402 28.84 6.40 -16.20
CA VAL A 402 29.64 7.36 -16.96
C VAL A 402 28.96 7.55 -18.31
N ASN A 403 28.55 8.79 -18.62
CA ASN A 403 27.82 9.12 -19.85
C ASN A 403 26.53 8.29 -20.05
N GLY A 404 25.85 7.88 -18.96
CA GLY A 404 24.68 7.01 -18.99
C GLY A 404 24.99 5.51 -19.03
N THR A 405 26.25 5.09 -19.17
CA THR A 405 26.63 3.67 -19.08
C THR A 405 26.87 3.28 -17.64
N LEU A 406 25.99 2.45 -17.08
CA LEU A 406 26.09 1.93 -15.71
C LEU A 406 27.41 1.17 -15.50
N SER A 407 28.06 1.39 -14.35
CA SER A 407 29.22 0.63 -13.94
C SER A 407 28.91 -0.87 -13.92
N ALA A 408 29.76 -1.68 -14.55
CA ALA A 408 29.58 -3.13 -14.63
C ALA A 408 29.61 -3.85 -13.26
N ALA A 409 30.10 -3.18 -12.20
CA ALA A 409 30.07 -3.69 -10.83
C ALA A 409 28.69 -3.53 -10.14
N ILE A 410 27.78 -2.77 -10.75
CA ILE A 410 26.46 -2.48 -10.19
C ILE A 410 25.44 -3.35 -10.92
N LYS A 411 24.79 -4.24 -10.18
CA LYS A 411 23.60 -4.94 -10.65
C LYS A 411 22.37 -4.08 -10.34
N PRO A 412 21.65 -3.57 -11.34
CA PRO A 412 20.48 -2.73 -11.11
C PRO A 412 19.29 -3.55 -10.62
N VAL A 413 18.27 -2.83 -10.14
CA VAL A 413 16.97 -3.36 -9.70
C VAL A 413 16.28 -4.11 -10.84
N GLN A 414 15.61 -5.21 -10.52
CA GLN A 414 14.81 -5.97 -11.48
C GLN A 414 13.47 -5.28 -11.72
N GLN A 415 12.95 -5.36 -12.94
CA GLN A 415 11.66 -4.79 -13.30
C GLN A 415 10.93 -5.60 -14.36
N VAL A 416 9.60 -5.48 -14.38
CA VAL A 416 8.71 -5.99 -15.43
C VAL A 416 7.51 -5.05 -15.58
N GLU A 417 6.98 -4.88 -16.79
CA GLU A 417 5.75 -4.10 -17.01
C GLU A 417 4.54 -4.88 -16.47
N LEU A 418 3.77 -4.27 -15.55
CA LEU A 418 2.55 -4.86 -14.99
C LEU A 418 1.29 -4.25 -15.60
N VAL A 419 1.23 -2.92 -15.69
CA VAL A 419 0.11 -2.19 -16.30
C VAL A 419 0.64 -1.35 -17.44
N ASN A 420 0.20 -1.65 -18.66
CA ASN A 420 0.39 -0.78 -19.81
C ASN A 420 -0.86 0.11 -19.95
N MET A 421 -0.69 1.42 -19.74
CA MET A 421 -1.81 2.38 -19.76
C MET A 421 -2.24 2.75 -21.18
N LEU A 422 -1.47 2.34 -22.20
CA LEU A 422 -1.73 2.61 -23.62
C LEU A 422 -2.53 1.49 -24.28
N ASN A 423 -3.26 0.68 -23.51
CA ASN A 423 -4.17 -0.33 -24.04
C ASN A 423 -5.43 0.32 -24.63
N THR A 424 -5.52 0.38 -25.95
CA THR A 424 -6.62 1.09 -26.65
C THR A 424 -7.98 0.39 -26.50
N VAL A 425 -7.99 -0.93 -26.30
CA VAL A 425 -9.24 -1.66 -26.04
C VAL A 425 -9.76 -1.36 -24.64
N GLN A 426 -8.87 -1.32 -23.64
CA GLN A 426 -9.25 -0.98 -22.26
C GLN A 426 -9.67 0.49 -22.14
N LEU A 427 -8.93 1.43 -22.74
CA LEU A 427 -9.29 2.85 -22.76
C LEU A 427 -10.62 3.10 -23.51
N GLY A 428 -10.82 2.42 -24.64
CA GLY A 428 -12.05 2.52 -25.43
C GLY A 428 -13.30 2.07 -24.67
N ARG A 429 -13.18 1.15 -23.70
CA ARG A 429 -14.29 0.76 -22.80
C ARG A 429 -14.88 1.94 -22.04
N PHE A 430 -14.08 2.96 -21.77
CA PHE A 430 -14.47 4.14 -21.00
C PHE A 430 -14.53 5.41 -21.86
N GLY A 431 -14.63 5.25 -23.18
CA GLY A 431 -14.70 6.37 -24.11
C GLY A 431 -13.43 7.24 -24.11
N MET A 432 -12.26 6.67 -23.80
CA MET A 432 -10.97 7.35 -23.85
C MET A 432 -10.22 7.04 -25.16
N ASN A 433 -9.30 7.92 -25.55
CA ASN A 433 -8.45 7.75 -26.74
C ASN A 433 -7.00 8.22 -26.49
N LEU A 434 -6.13 8.00 -27.48
CA LEU A 434 -4.70 8.36 -27.43
C LEU A 434 -4.32 9.54 -28.35
N ASN A 435 -5.29 10.34 -28.82
CA ASN A 435 -5.01 11.45 -29.73
C ASN A 435 -4.22 12.56 -29.03
N THR A 436 -3.20 13.10 -29.68
CA THR A 436 -2.32 14.15 -29.10
C THR A 436 -2.20 15.41 -29.96
N ALA A 437 -2.65 15.38 -31.22
CA ALA A 437 -2.53 16.50 -32.14
C ALA A 437 -3.68 16.51 -33.19
N PRO A 438 -4.80 17.21 -32.93
CA PRO A 438 -5.16 17.80 -31.64
C PRO A 438 -5.63 16.72 -30.66
N SER A 439 -5.28 16.88 -29.39
CA SER A 439 -5.96 16.15 -28.31
C SER A 439 -7.40 16.68 -28.12
N ASN A 440 -8.25 15.90 -27.46
CA ASN A 440 -9.58 16.33 -27.03
C ASN A 440 -9.81 15.97 -25.54
N ALA A 441 -10.96 16.35 -24.98
CA ALA A 441 -11.25 16.16 -23.55
C ALA A 441 -11.21 14.68 -23.10
N THR A 442 -11.37 13.73 -24.03
CA THR A 442 -11.31 12.28 -23.76
C THR A 442 -9.96 11.64 -24.07
N SER A 443 -8.99 12.42 -24.56
CA SER A 443 -7.62 11.97 -24.79
C SER A 443 -6.88 11.77 -23.46
N LEU A 444 -6.04 10.74 -23.41
CA LEU A 444 -5.16 10.49 -22.27
C LEU A 444 -4.21 11.69 -22.06
N SER A 445 -4.06 12.13 -20.82
CA SER A 445 -3.18 13.24 -20.45
C SER A 445 -1.70 12.87 -20.57
N GLU A 446 -0.89 13.90 -20.71
CA GLU A 446 0.56 13.89 -20.77
C GLU A 446 1.22 13.45 -19.44
N LYS A 447 0.77 14.01 -18.32
CA LYS A 447 1.26 13.73 -16.96
C LYS A 447 0.37 12.72 -16.24
N TRP A 448 0.99 11.83 -15.48
CA TRP A 448 0.36 10.84 -14.60
C TRP A 448 1.31 10.62 -13.43
N GLU A 449 0.93 11.05 -12.24
CA GLU A 449 1.88 11.36 -11.14
C GLU A 449 1.33 10.96 -9.77
N ALA A 450 0.18 10.26 -9.73
CA ALA A 450 -0.43 9.87 -8.48
C ALA A 450 -0.94 8.43 -8.55
N MET A 451 -0.68 7.63 -7.51
CA MET A 451 -1.16 6.25 -7.40
C MET A 451 -1.73 5.97 -6.02
N GLY A 452 -2.79 5.18 -5.96
CA GLY A 452 -3.40 4.71 -4.73
C GLY A 452 -3.84 3.26 -4.85
N LEU A 453 -3.70 2.48 -3.80
CA LEU A 453 -4.04 1.06 -3.79
C LEU A 453 -5.00 0.73 -2.66
N VAL A 454 -6.12 0.09 -2.98
CA VAL A 454 -7.15 -0.30 -2.01
C VAL A 454 -7.63 -1.73 -2.28
N PRO A 455 -7.95 -2.54 -1.25
CA PRO A 455 -8.46 -3.90 -1.46
C PRO A 455 -9.84 -3.88 -2.12
N VAL A 456 -10.15 -4.91 -2.93
CA VAL A 456 -11.51 -5.07 -3.47
C VAL A 456 -12.51 -5.57 -2.43
N LEU A 457 -12.06 -6.06 -1.26
CA LEU A 457 -12.93 -6.53 -0.17
C LEU A 457 -13.97 -7.56 -0.66
N GLU A 458 -13.55 -8.49 -1.51
CA GLU A 458 -14.36 -9.62 -1.99
C GLU A 458 -13.75 -10.92 -1.45
N ASP A 459 -14.53 -11.71 -0.70
CA ASP A 459 -14.07 -12.97 -0.07
C ASP A 459 -13.48 -13.97 -1.08
N ALA A 460 -14.01 -13.98 -2.30
CA ALA A 460 -13.54 -14.85 -3.38
C ALA A 460 -12.26 -14.35 -4.07
N ALA A 461 -11.82 -13.12 -3.78
CA ALA A 461 -10.67 -12.47 -4.37
C ALA A 461 -9.87 -11.64 -3.33
N PRO A 462 -9.36 -12.28 -2.25
CA PRO A 462 -8.71 -11.57 -1.14
C PRO A 462 -7.35 -10.96 -1.52
N GLN A 463 -6.80 -11.32 -2.68
CA GLN A 463 -5.55 -10.81 -3.23
C GLN A 463 -5.77 -9.84 -4.40
N ASP A 464 -7.03 -9.42 -4.61
CA ASP A 464 -7.35 -8.42 -5.60
C ASP A 464 -7.40 -7.02 -4.98
N PHE A 465 -6.88 -6.05 -5.73
CA PHE A 465 -6.81 -4.66 -5.33
C PHE A 465 -7.24 -3.76 -6.49
N PHE A 466 -7.82 -2.61 -6.18
CA PHE A 466 -7.96 -1.52 -7.13
C PHE A 466 -6.72 -0.63 -7.05
N LEU A 467 -6.03 -0.50 -8.19
CA LEU A 467 -5.01 0.51 -8.39
C LEU A 467 -5.66 1.72 -9.06
N LEU A 468 -5.70 2.83 -8.33
CA LEU A 468 -6.06 4.15 -8.84
C LEU A 468 -4.77 4.79 -9.37
N VAL A 469 -4.82 5.35 -10.58
CA VAL A 469 -3.73 6.12 -11.19
C VAL A 469 -4.32 7.45 -11.62
N GLY A 470 -3.79 8.57 -11.15
CA GLY A 470 -4.29 9.93 -11.41
C GLY A 470 -3.31 10.79 -12.20
N ASN A 471 -3.84 11.76 -12.95
CA ASN A 471 -3.00 12.78 -13.58
C ASN A 471 -2.81 14.04 -12.73
N ASP A 472 -1.64 14.63 -12.90
CA ASP A 472 -1.46 16.05 -12.70
C ASP A 472 -1.96 16.79 -13.96
N ASN A 473 -2.55 17.96 -13.77
CA ASN A 473 -2.99 18.84 -14.85
C ASN A 473 -2.25 20.18 -14.90
N ASP A 474 -1.19 20.38 -14.11
CA ASP A 474 -0.36 21.60 -14.11
C ASP A 474 -1.18 22.90 -13.91
N PHE A 475 -2.27 22.83 -13.14
CA PHE A 475 -3.22 23.93 -12.99
C PHE A 475 -3.83 24.46 -14.31
N GLN A 476 -3.80 23.67 -15.41
CA GLN A 476 -4.26 24.06 -16.74
C GLN A 476 -5.80 24.19 -16.82
N ALA A 477 -6.29 25.31 -16.32
CA ALA A 477 -7.70 25.68 -16.25
C ALA A 477 -7.97 27.04 -16.90
N GLN A 478 -9.08 27.16 -17.63
CA GLN A 478 -9.50 28.41 -18.28
C GLN A 478 -9.88 29.49 -17.27
N ASN A 479 -10.43 29.08 -16.13
CA ASN A 479 -10.92 29.96 -15.06
C ASN A 479 -10.12 29.73 -13.78
N GLY A 480 -8.79 29.85 -13.86
CA GLY A 480 -7.89 29.72 -12.73
C GLY A 480 -8.03 30.87 -11.71
N PHE A 481 -7.78 30.60 -10.44
CA PHE A 481 -7.73 31.59 -9.37
C PHE A 481 -6.81 31.13 -8.24
N ILE A 482 -5.75 31.88 -7.97
CA ILE A 482 -4.76 31.59 -6.91
C ILE A 482 -4.36 32.94 -6.28
N ASN A 483 -4.15 32.98 -4.95
CA ASN A 483 -3.64 34.16 -4.25
C ASN A 483 -4.45 35.45 -4.52
N GLY A 484 -5.76 35.33 -4.65
CA GLY A 484 -6.64 36.48 -4.92
C GLY A 484 -6.63 36.97 -6.37
N GLN A 485 -5.91 36.30 -7.28
CA GLN A 485 -5.75 36.71 -8.68
C GLN A 485 -6.30 35.66 -9.64
N PRO A 486 -7.11 36.05 -10.65
CA PRO A 486 -7.52 35.14 -11.71
C PRO A 486 -6.38 34.90 -12.70
N PHE A 487 -6.38 33.73 -13.34
CA PHE A 487 -5.51 33.41 -14.46
C PHE A 487 -6.23 32.50 -15.46
N ASN A 488 -5.71 32.41 -16.68
CA ASN A 488 -6.22 31.51 -17.72
C ASN A 488 -5.06 30.67 -18.24
N ALA A 489 -5.00 29.41 -17.79
CA ALA A 489 -4.06 28.39 -18.23
C ALA A 489 -4.77 27.35 -19.13
N GLY A 490 -5.84 27.73 -19.81
CA GLY A 490 -6.54 26.86 -20.74
C GLY A 490 -5.61 26.40 -21.87
N LEU A 491 -5.76 25.15 -22.28
CA LEU A 491 -4.99 24.55 -23.36
C LEU A 491 -5.23 25.29 -24.68
N THR A 492 -4.16 25.42 -25.46
CA THR A 492 -4.18 25.94 -26.82
C THR A 492 -3.24 25.14 -27.72
N GLY A 493 -3.65 24.87 -28.97
CA GLY A 493 -2.79 24.22 -29.97
C GLY A 493 -2.89 22.70 -30.00
N ALA A 494 -1.78 22.02 -30.31
CA ALA A 494 -1.74 20.56 -30.48
C ALA A 494 -2.17 19.81 -29.20
N GLY A 495 -1.71 20.29 -28.04
CA GLY A 495 -2.06 19.76 -26.72
C GLY A 495 -3.56 19.79 -26.39
N GLY A 496 -4.38 20.47 -27.19
CA GLY A 496 -5.82 20.52 -27.09
C GLY A 496 -6.34 21.94 -26.87
N THR A 497 -7.65 22.06 -26.67
CA THR A 497 -8.31 23.30 -26.28
C THR A 497 -9.12 23.11 -25.00
N GLY A 498 -9.28 24.18 -24.21
CA GLY A 498 -10.11 24.18 -22.99
C GLY A 498 -9.36 23.71 -21.74
N ASN A 499 -10.09 23.14 -20.78
CA ASN A 499 -9.51 22.66 -19.52
C ASN A 499 -8.75 21.32 -19.67
N ASN A 500 -7.66 21.14 -18.92
CA ASN A 500 -7.08 19.82 -18.67
C ASN A 500 -7.65 19.29 -17.34
N ASP A 501 -8.73 18.52 -17.39
CA ASP A 501 -9.36 18.02 -16.16
C ASP A 501 -8.48 16.97 -15.46
N SER A 502 -8.67 16.84 -14.16
CA SER A 502 -8.13 15.71 -13.40
C SER A 502 -8.91 14.44 -13.76
N VAL A 503 -8.20 13.34 -13.99
CA VAL A 503 -8.70 12.04 -14.42
C VAL A 503 -8.02 10.99 -13.56
N VAL A 504 -8.81 10.01 -13.11
CA VAL A 504 -8.30 8.84 -12.39
C VAL A 504 -8.74 7.58 -13.14
N LEU A 505 -7.77 6.74 -13.47
CA LEU A 505 -7.98 5.39 -14.00
C LEU A 505 -7.98 4.39 -12.86
N VAL A 506 -8.94 3.46 -12.84
CA VAL A 506 -9.03 2.42 -11.82
C VAL A 506 -8.84 1.06 -12.46
N TYR A 507 -7.71 0.41 -12.17
CA TYR A 507 -7.39 -0.96 -12.61
C TYR A 507 -7.69 -1.95 -11.50
N ARG A 508 -8.10 -3.18 -11.85
CA ARG A 508 -8.18 -4.29 -10.89
C ARG A 508 -6.96 -5.19 -11.08
N LEU A 509 -6.17 -5.40 -10.03
CA LEU A 509 -4.95 -6.19 -10.05
C LEU A 509 -5.06 -7.37 -9.06
N THR A 510 -4.42 -8.50 -9.37
CA THR A 510 -4.10 -9.54 -8.37
C THR A 510 -2.64 -9.38 -7.98
N LEU A 511 -2.38 -9.10 -6.70
CA LEU A 511 -1.07 -8.79 -6.14
C LEU A 511 -0.70 -9.80 -5.04
N PRO A 512 -0.15 -10.98 -5.37
CA PRO A 512 0.01 -12.09 -4.42
C PRO A 512 1.02 -11.83 -3.29
N THR A 513 1.81 -10.77 -3.36
CA THR A 513 2.83 -10.42 -2.38
C THR A 513 2.48 -9.18 -1.56
N TYR A 514 1.37 -8.53 -1.85
CA TYR A 514 0.87 -7.39 -1.08
C TYR A 514 -0.11 -7.88 -0.03
N VAL A 515 0.07 -7.40 1.20
CA VAL A 515 -0.91 -7.57 2.26
C VAL A 515 -1.36 -6.18 2.65
N ASP A 516 -2.68 -5.96 2.64
CA ASP A 516 -3.27 -4.72 3.10
C ASP A 516 -2.72 -4.36 4.51
N PRO A 517 -2.21 -3.13 4.74
CA PRO A 517 -1.61 -2.73 6.01
C PRO A 517 -2.51 -2.91 7.23
N LEU A 518 -3.83 -2.70 7.10
CA LEU A 518 -4.78 -2.87 8.20
C LEU A 518 -5.07 -4.35 8.46
N ALA A 519 -5.19 -5.16 7.40
CA ALA A 519 -5.27 -6.60 7.51
C ALA A 519 -4.01 -7.19 8.15
N LEU A 520 -2.82 -6.70 7.77
CA LEU A 520 -1.54 -7.11 8.36
C LEU A 520 -1.49 -6.79 9.85
N GLU A 521 -1.90 -5.59 10.24
CA GLU A 521 -1.98 -5.18 11.65
C GLU A 521 -2.98 -6.05 12.43
N SER A 522 -4.18 -6.27 11.89
CA SER A 522 -5.17 -7.17 12.47
C SER A 522 -4.59 -8.59 12.64
N MET A 523 -3.85 -9.09 11.65
CA MET A 523 -3.18 -10.39 11.74
C MET A 523 -2.09 -10.41 12.82
N GLN A 524 -1.26 -9.38 12.91
CA GLN A 524 -0.19 -9.28 13.91
C GLN A 524 -0.74 -9.19 15.33
N ASN A 525 -1.85 -8.46 15.53
CA ASN A 525 -2.50 -8.30 16.83
C ASN A 525 -3.38 -9.50 17.20
N GLY A 526 -4.10 -10.06 16.22
CA GLY A 526 -5.07 -11.13 16.41
C GLY A 526 -4.45 -12.53 16.50
N ALA A 527 -3.43 -12.85 15.71
CA ALA A 527 -2.87 -14.20 15.65
C ALA A 527 -2.34 -14.72 17.00
N PRO A 528 -1.60 -13.92 17.82
CA PRO A 528 -1.18 -14.35 19.15
C PRO A 528 -2.35 -14.62 20.09
N ILE A 529 -3.42 -13.83 19.98
CA ILE A 529 -4.65 -13.98 20.77
C ILE A 529 -5.33 -15.28 20.39
N THR A 530 -5.64 -15.48 19.10
CA THR A 530 -6.29 -16.70 18.60
C THR A 530 -5.49 -17.96 18.96
N LEU A 531 -4.16 -17.95 18.81
CA LEU A 531 -3.32 -19.10 19.16
C LEU A 531 -3.34 -19.38 20.67
N GLY A 532 -3.27 -18.35 21.51
CA GLY A 532 -3.36 -18.47 22.97
C GLY A 532 -4.71 -19.03 23.42
N THR A 533 -5.79 -18.53 22.82
CA THR A 533 -7.17 -18.95 23.09
C THR A 533 -7.44 -20.41 22.68
N VAL A 534 -6.99 -20.82 21.49
CA VAL A 534 -7.09 -22.22 21.03
C VAL A 534 -6.30 -23.17 21.93
N ARG A 535 -5.04 -22.83 22.27
CA ARG A 535 -4.21 -23.66 23.18
C ARG A 535 -4.85 -23.83 24.56
N SER A 536 -5.36 -22.74 25.12
CA SER A 536 -5.95 -22.75 26.46
C SER A 536 -7.28 -23.51 26.48
N THR A 537 -8.08 -23.37 25.41
CA THR A 537 -9.30 -24.18 25.28
C THR A 537 -8.99 -25.66 25.09
N ALA A 538 -7.97 -26.00 24.29
CA ALA A 538 -7.53 -27.38 24.12
C ALA A 538 -7.16 -28.03 25.46
N ALA A 539 -6.47 -27.29 26.34
CA ALA A 539 -6.16 -27.75 27.70
C ALA A 539 -7.43 -27.93 28.56
N ALA A 540 -8.40 -27.02 28.43
CA ALA A 540 -9.63 -27.07 29.21
C ALA A 540 -10.58 -28.20 28.77
N VAL A 541 -10.83 -28.35 27.46
CA VAL A 541 -11.72 -29.41 26.94
C VAL A 541 -11.05 -30.78 26.90
N GLY A 542 -9.72 -30.83 26.84
CA GLY A 542 -8.94 -32.07 26.79
C GLY A 542 -8.84 -32.82 28.13
N SER A 543 -9.21 -32.19 29.24
CA SER A 543 -9.16 -32.81 30.57
C SER A 543 -10.43 -33.63 30.88
N ILE A 544 -10.27 -34.84 31.43
CA ILE A 544 -11.37 -35.69 31.95
C ILE A 544 -11.28 -35.85 33.48
N THR A 545 -10.25 -35.29 34.14
CA THR A 545 -9.92 -35.61 35.53
C THR A 545 -11.03 -35.27 36.53
N ALA A 546 -11.72 -34.14 36.35
CA ALA A 546 -12.75 -33.66 37.28
C ALA A 546 -13.88 -34.69 37.53
N PRO A 547 -14.65 -35.15 36.51
CA PRO A 547 -15.72 -36.13 36.74
C PRO A 547 -15.23 -37.46 37.31
N LEU A 548 -13.98 -37.87 37.03
CA LEU A 548 -13.40 -39.10 37.59
C LEU A 548 -13.10 -38.96 39.09
N MET A 549 -12.59 -37.80 39.49
CA MET A 549 -12.33 -37.48 40.90
C MET A 549 -13.62 -37.25 41.67
N ASP A 550 -14.62 -36.61 41.07
CA ASP A 550 -15.95 -36.44 41.65
C ASP A 550 -16.63 -37.81 41.85
N ARG A 551 -16.49 -38.71 40.88
CA ARG A 551 -16.93 -40.11 41.00
C ARG A 551 -16.24 -40.81 42.18
N LEU A 552 -14.91 -40.76 42.28
CA LEU A 552 -14.18 -41.35 43.40
C LEU A 552 -14.48 -40.68 44.75
N SER A 553 -14.84 -39.40 44.75
CA SER A 553 -15.18 -38.67 45.98
C SER A 553 -16.60 -38.98 46.46
N SER A 554 -17.57 -39.12 45.55
CA SER A 554 -18.95 -39.49 45.87
C SER A 554 -19.09 -40.91 46.40
N LEU A 555 -18.23 -41.82 45.96
CA LEU A 555 -18.21 -43.21 46.41
C LEU A 555 -17.53 -43.40 47.77
N ARG A 556 -16.78 -42.41 48.25
CA ARG A 556 -16.08 -42.47 49.53
C ARG A 556 -17.09 -42.34 50.67
N ARG A 557 -17.47 -43.45 51.29
CA ARG A 557 -18.29 -43.48 52.49
C ARG A 557 -17.40 -43.35 53.72
N ILE A 558 -17.48 -42.22 54.43
CA ILE A 558 -16.62 -41.93 55.60
C ILE A 558 -17.00 -42.78 56.83
N THR A 559 -18.15 -43.46 56.82
CA THR A 559 -18.73 -44.10 58.01
C THR A 559 -18.92 -45.63 57.92
N GLU A 560 -18.54 -46.30 56.82
CA GLU A 560 -18.62 -47.77 56.71
C GLU A 560 -17.24 -48.45 56.66
N PRO A 561 -17.04 -49.65 57.25
CA PRO A 561 -15.73 -50.31 57.30
C PRO A 561 -15.20 -50.79 55.94
N GLN A 562 -15.95 -50.61 54.86
CA GLN A 562 -15.78 -51.28 53.56
C GLN A 562 -15.09 -50.42 52.48
N GLY A 563 -14.68 -49.18 52.77
CA GLY A 563 -13.98 -48.34 51.78
C GLY A 563 -14.80 -48.07 50.52
N TYR A 564 -14.23 -48.35 49.34
CA TYR A 564 -14.89 -48.20 48.03
C TYR A 564 -15.91 -49.30 47.69
N GLY A 565 -16.12 -50.28 48.59
CA GLY A 565 -17.09 -51.36 48.42
C GLY A 565 -16.69 -52.40 47.37
N ASN A 566 -17.57 -53.39 47.14
CA ASN A 566 -17.36 -54.50 46.21
C ASN A 566 -18.36 -54.49 45.05
N GLY A 567 -17.90 -54.91 43.86
CA GLY A 567 -18.76 -55.16 42.70
C GLY A 567 -18.66 -54.10 41.58
N ILE A 568 -19.37 -54.37 40.48
CA ILE A 568 -19.42 -53.52 39.28
C ILE A 568 -20.39 -52.36 39.50
N SER A 569 -20.02 -51.17 39.06
CA SER A 569 -20.92 -50.03 38.99
C SER A 569 -20.76 -49.29 37.66
N LEU A 570 -21.90 -48.88 37.10
CA LEU A 570 -21.98 -47.98 35.95
C LEU A 570 -22.41 -46.60 36.41
N TRP A 571 -21.92 -45.56 35.74
CA TRP A 571 -22.30 -44.19 36.06
C TRP A 571 -22.29 -43.30 34.83
N ILE A 572 -23.04 -42.20 34.94
CA ILE A 572 -23.08 -41.10 33.99
C ILE A 572 -23.07 -39.79 34.77
N ASP A 573 -22.30 -38.83 34.27
CA ASP A 573 -22.16 -37.45 34.76
C ASP A 573 -22.46 -36.51 33.59
N THR A 574 -23.28 -35.51 33.84
CA THR A 574 -23.50 -34.42 32.89
C THR A 574 -23.26 -33.10 33.60
N GLY A 575 -22.71 -32.12 32.89
CA GLY A 575 -22.44 -30.82 33.47
C GLY A 575 -22.28 -29.74 32.42
N TRP A 576 -22.60 -28.51 32.81
CA TRP A 576 -22.24 -27.33 32.05
C TRP A 576 -20.93 -26.78 32.62
N GLN A 577 -19.94 -26.55 31.76
CA GLN A 577 -18.66 -26.01 32.18
C GLN A 577 -18.40 -24.70 31.46
N GLN A 578 -18.04 -23.68 32.21
CA GLN A 578 -17.52 -22.42 31.70
C GLN A 578 -16.10 -22.25 32.25
N ASN A 579 -15.12 -22.05 31.37
CA ASN A 579 -13.74 -21.80 31.79
C ASN A 579 -13.38 -20.36 31.51
N SER A 580 -13.06 -19.60 32.54
CA SER A 580 -12.52 -18.24 32.38
C SER A 580 -11.00 -18.31 32.31
N ILE A 581 -10.42 -17.97 31.17
CA ILE A 581 -8.97 -17.99 30.96
C ILE A 581 -8.49 -16.54 30.93
N VAL A 582 -7.64 -16.16 31.89
CA VAL A 582 -7.18 -14.77 32.10
C VAL A 582 -5.67 -14.69 31.92
N ARG A 583 -5.18 -13.65 31.23
CA ARG A 583 -3.75 -13.32 31.13
C ARG A 583 -3.20 -12.82 32.47
N SER A 584 -1.88 -12.84 32.60
CA SER A 584 -1.15 -12.21 33.71
C SER A 584 -1.33 -10.68 33.78
N ASP A 585 -1.83 -10.04 32.72
CA ASP A 585 -2.14 -8.60 32.65
C ASP A 585 -3.60 -8.25 32.96
N GLY A 586 -4.43 -9.25 33.32
CA GLY A 586 -5.85 -9.06 33.66
C GLY A 586 -6.83 -9.11 32.48
N LEU A 587 -6.36 -9.24 31.24
CA LEU A 587 -7.23 -9.39 30.07
C LEU A 587 -7.78 -10.82 29.99
N GLN A 588 -9.10 -10.97 29.87
CA GLN A 588 -9.73 -12.27 29.67
C GLN A 588 -9.58 -12.73 28.21
N LEU A 589 -8.91 -13.87 28.01
CA LEU A 589 -8.57 -14.45 26.71
C LEU A 589 -9.65 -15.39 26.15
N ALA A 590 -10.49 -15.96 27.01
CA ALA A 590 -11.48 -16.97 26.61
C ALA A 590 -12.52 -17.20 27.72
N ARG A 591 -13.77 -17.44 27.32
CA ARG A 591 -14.89 -17.96 28.12
C ARG A 591 -15.55 -19.19 27.46
N PRO A 592 -14.80 -20.23 27.05
CA PRO A 592 -15.41 -21.40 26.42
C PRO A 592 -16.43 -22.03 27.35
N GLU A 593 -17.65 -22.13 26.86
CA GLU A 593 -18.78 -22.68 27.57
C GLU A 593 -19.42 -23.81 26.79
N GLY A 594 -19.87 -24.84 27.51
CA GLY A 594 -20.65 -25.88 26.88
C GLY A 594 -20.88 -27.12 27.74
N LEU A 595 -21.55 -28.08 27.11
CA LEU A 595 -22.00 -29.31 27.73
C LEU A 595 -20.86 -30.34 27.78
N ARG A 596 -20.71 -30.96 28.94
CA ARG A 596 -19.90 -32.15 29.17
C ARG A 596 -20.82 -33.32 29.51
N VAL A 597 -20.54 -34.47 28.91
CA VAL A 597 -21.13 -35.76 29.27
C VAL A 597 -20.00 -36.76 29.48
N ALA A 598 -19.92 -37.37 30.65
CA ALA A 598 -18.97 -38.41 30.98
C ALA A 598 -19.70 -39.65 31.48
N GLY A 599 -19.18 -40.83 31.17
CA GLY A 599 -19.71 -42.07 31.68
C GLY A 599 -18.61 -43.10 31.84
N GLY A 600 -18.83 -44.06 32.72
CA GLY A 600 -17.81 -45.05 33.01
C GLY A 600 -18.33 -46.29 33.69
N ALA A 601 -17.42 -47.26 33.77
CA ALA A 601 -17.59 -48.49 34.51
C ALA A 601 -16.43 -48.62 35.48
N ASP A 602 -16.72 -49.01 36.71
CA ASP A 602 -15.72 -49.28 37.73
C ASP A 602 -16.05 -50.57 38.49
N TYR A 603 -15.00 -51.16 39.06
CA TYR A 603 -15.08 -52.33 39.91
C TYR A 603 -14.40 -52.07 41.25
N GLY A 604 -15.16 -52.25 42.33
CA GLY A 604 -14.65 -52.20 43.69
C GLY A 604 -14.22 -53.57 44.19
N PHE A 605 -13.11 -53.62 44.94
CA PHE A 605 -12.53 -54.81 45.56
C PHE A 605 -12.19 -54.53 47.04
N GLY A 606 -13.10 -53.87 47.74
CA GLY A 606 -13.02 -53.53 49.17
C GLY A 606 -12.44 -52.14 49.37
N PRO A 607 -11.22 -51.99 49.92
CA PRO A 607 -10.62 -50.68 50.15
C PRO A 607 -10.25 -49.96 48.85
N ALA A 608 -10.25 -50.61 47.69
CA ALA A 608 -9.83 -50.02 46.43
C ALA A 608 -10.84 -50.22 45.30
N ARG A 609 -10.75 -49.33 44.31
CA ARG A 609 -11.61 -49.31 43.11
C ARG A 609 -10.81 -48.86 41.90
N LEU A 610 -11.07 -49.50 40.77
CA LEU A 610 -10.48 -49.18 39.47
C LEU A 610 -11.59 -49.04 38.44
N GLY A 611 -11.44 -48.10 37.52
CA GLY A 611 -12.44 -47.84 36.50
C GLY A 611 -11.88 -47.25 35.23
N VAL A 612 -12.71 -47.36 34.20
CA VAL A 612 -12.52 -46.76 32.88
C VAL A 612 -13.68 -45.83 32.57
N SER A 613 -13.44 -44.87 31.69
CA SER A 613 -14.41 -43.83 31.33
C SER A 613 -14.26 -43.37 29.90
N VAL A 614 -15.36 -42.88 29.35
CA VAL A 614 -15.41 -42.12 28.11
C VAL A 614 -16.14 -40.81 28.42
N ALA A 615 -15.65 -39.70 27.88
CA ALA A 615 -16.33 -38.43 27.98
C ALA A 615 -16.35 -37.71 26.64
N TYR A 616 -17.44 -37.00 26.40
CA TYR A 616 -17.60 -36.06 25.31
C TYR A 616 -17.80 -34.67 25.90
N GLN A 617 -17.12 -33.68 25.33
CA GLN A 617 -17.29 -32.28 25.71
C GLN A 617 -17.34 -31.42 24.46
N GLN A 618 -18.32 -30.54 24.42
CA GLN A 618 -18.38 -29.45 23.45
C GLN A 618 -18.21 -28.14 24.20
N ALA A 619 -17.48 -27.20 23.61
CA ALA A 619 -17.38 -25.84 24.08
C ALA A 619 -17.36 -24.88 22.88
N ALA A 620 -18.05 -23.77 23.00
CA ALA A 620 -17.98 -22.68 22.03
C ALA A 620 -17.50 -21.41 22.75
N ASP A 621 -16.82 -20.54 22.03
CA ASP A 621 -16.43 -19.23 22.55
C ASP A 621 -16.37 -18.16 21.46
N ALA A 622 -16.49 -16.92 21.90
CA ALA A 622 -16.26 -15.74 21.10
C ALA A 622 -15.38 -14.76 21.88
N VAL A 623 -14.18 -14.51 21.38
CA VAL A 623 -13.17 -13.66 22.00
C VAL A 623 -12.81 -12.57 21.01
N TRP A 624 -13.10 -11.31 21.36
CA TRP A 624 -13.03 -10.19 20.42
C TRP A 624 -13.92 -10.46 19.19
N GLU A 625 -13.31 -10.60 18.01
CA GLU A 625 -13.97 -10.95 16.74
C GLU A 625 -13.71 -12.40 16.31
N ALA A 626 -12.91 -13.15 17.07
CA ALA A 626 -12.63 -14.55 16.80
C ALA A 626 -13.68 -15.45 17.46
N ARG A 627 -14.31 -16.30 16.66
CA ARG A 627 -15.21 -17.36 17.10
C ARG A 627 -14.54 -18.70 16.88
N TYR A 628 -14.86 -19.68 17.71
CA TYR A 628 -14.46 -21.07 17.46
C TYR A 628 -15.35 -22.02 18.25
N ASP A 629 -15.51 -23.21 17.69
CA ASP A 629 -16.12 -24.36 18.34
C ASP A 629 -15.03 -25.39 18.64
N ALA A 630 -15.12 -26.04 19.81
CA ALA A 630 -14.23 -27.11 20.22
C ALA A 630 -15.05 -28.33 20.66
N ALA A 631 -14.68 -29.50 20.16
CA ALA A 631 -15.26 -30.77 20.60
C ALA A 631 -14.14 -31.75 20.96
N SER A 632 -14.30 -32.48 22.06
CA SER A 632 -13.32 -33.45 22.53
C SER A 632 -13.99 -34.74 22.96
N THR A 633 -13.50 -35.87 22.44
CA THR A 633 -13.77 -37.21 22.96
C THR A 633 -12.55 -37.69 23.74
N LYS A 634 -12.79 -38.16 24.95
CA LYS A 634 -11.78 -38.48 25.95
C LYS A 634 -11.99 -39.89 26.46
N VAL A 635 -10.88 -40.57 26.75
CA VAL A 635 -10.88 -41.82 27.49
C VAL A 635 -10.05 -41.65 28.75
N GLY A 636 -10.49 -42.24 29.85
CA GLY A 636 -9.82 -42.10 31.14
C GLY A 636 -9.80 -43.37 31.93
N VAL A 637 -8.74 -43.55 32.70
CA VAL A 637 -8.60 -44.56 33.76
C VAL A 637 -8.55 -43.85 35.10
N TYR A 638 -9.15 -44.43 36.12
CA TYR A 638 -9.13 -43.86 37.46
C TYR A 638 -9.10 -44.97 38.50
N GLY A 639 -8.54 -44.65 39.64
CA GLY A 639 -8.45 -45.56 40.75
C GLY A 639 -8.33 -44.83 42.07
N GLY A 640 -8.85 -45.45 43.11
CA GLY A 640 -8.72 -44.94 44.46
C GLY A 640 -8.55 -46.07 45.45
N VAL A 641 -7.86 -45.77 46.56
CA VAL A 641 -7.80 -46.59 47.76
C VAL A 641 -8.24 -45.75 48.96
N ALA A 642 -9.11 -46.30 49.80
CA ALA A 642 -9.60 -45.70 51.03
C ALA A 642 -9.42 -46.69 52.18
N LEU A 643 -8.74 -46.26 53.23
CA LEU A 643 -8.43 -47.06 54.41
C LEU A 643 -9.42 -46.77 55.54
N ALA A 644 -9.60 -47.75 56.43
CA ALA A 644 -10.55 -47.67 57.54
C ALA A 644 -10.25 -46.54 58.56
N ASN A 645 -9.03 -46.01 58.57
CA ASN A 645 -8.62 -44.88 59.41
C ASN A 645 -8.91 -43.51 58.76
N GLY A 646 -9.61 -43.47 57.62
CA GLY A 646 -9.98 -42.24 56.91
C GLY A 646 -8.94 -41.74 55.93
N LEU A 647 -7.75 -42.35 55.85
CA LEU A 647 -6.76 -42.03 54.82
C LEU A 647 -7.20 -42.57 53.46
N TYR A 648 -7.00 -41.77 52.41
CA TYR A 648 -7.31 -42.19 51.05
C TYR A 648 -6.31 -41.61 50.05
N GLY A 649 -6.13 -42.31 48.93
CA GLY A 649 -5.38 -41.86 47.77
C GLY A 649 -6.20 -42.09 46.52
N GLN A 650 -6.22 -41.12 45.61
CA GLN A 650 -6.91 -41.21 44.33
C GLN A 650 -5.97 -40.77 43.21
N ALA A 651 -6.10 -41.42 42.07
CA ALA A 651 -5.39 -41.07 40.87
C ALA A 651 -6.30 -41.26 39.66
N SER A 652 -6.17 -40.40 38.67
CA SER A 652 -6.77 -40.59 37.36
C SER A 652 -5.81 -40.13 36.29
N GLY A 653 -5.83 -40.84 35.18
CA GLY A 653 -5.15 -40.44 33.96
C GLY A 653 -6.16 -40.48 32.82
N GLY A 654 -6.06 -39.55 31.89
CA GLY A 654 -6.92 -39.56 30.72
C GLY A 654 -6.24 -38.93 29.53
N ARG A 655 -6.76 -39.26 28.36
CA ARG A 655 -6.27 -38.76 27.09
C ARG A 655 -7.45 -38.39 26.21
N SER A 656 -7.37 -37.21 25.59
CA SER A 656 -8.22 -36.87 24.46
C SER A 656 -7.81 -37.73 23.27
N ILE A 657 -8.75 -38.53 22.75
CA ILE A 657 -8.54 -39.38 21.57
C ILE A 657 -9.02 -38.70 20.29
N ASP A 658 -9.90 -37.71 20.42
CA ASP A 658 -10.35 -36.84 19.35
C ASP A 658 -10.48 -35.43 19.93
N LEU A 659 -9.84 -34.45 19.30
CA LEU A 659 -9.95 -33.04 19.65
C LEU A 659 -10.08 -32.26 18.35
N LYS A 660 -11.25 -31.66 18.16
CA LYS A 660 -11.61 -30.92 16.94
C LYS A 660 -11.83 -29.46 17.30
N PHE A 661 -11.29 -28.59 16.47
CA PHE A 661 -11.61 -27.17 16.46
C PHE A 661 -12.23 -26.83 15.12
N ASP A 662 -13.41 -26.24 15.15
CA ASP A 662 -14.18 -25.83 13.98
C ASP A 662 -14.47 -24.33 14.08
N GLN A 663 -14.86 -23.73 12.94
CA GLN A 663 -15.24 -22.31 12.84
C GLN A 663 -14.24 -21.30 13.40
N ILE A 664 -12.94 -21.58 13.37
CA ILE A 664 -11.91 -20.63 13.82
C ILE A 664 -11.92 -19.40 12.89
N SER A 665 -12.64 -18.34 13.28
CA SER A 665 -12.69 -17.08 12.55
C SER A 665 -11.56 -16.15 12.99
N ARG A 666 -11.03 -15.36 12.05
CA ARG A 666 -10.02 -14.33 12.31
C ARG A 666 -10.68 -12.95 12.39
N PRO A 667 -10.21 -12.05 13.26
CA PRO A 667 -10.61 -10.63 13.23
C PRO A 667 -10.29 -10.00 11.87
N GLY A 668 -11.22 -9.23 11.30
CA GLY A 668 -11.04 -8.51 10.04
C GLY A 668 -11.11 -9.32 8.73
N ALA A 669 -11.73 -10.50 8.72
CA ALA A 669 -12.12 -11.20 7.49
C ALA A 669 -13.56 -10.87 7.08
#